data_AF-E7GP56-F1
#
_entry.id   AF-E7GP56-F1
#
_cell.length_a   1.000
_cell.length_b   1.000
_cell.length_c   1.000
_cell.angle_alpha   90.00
_cell.angle_beta   90.00
_cell.angle_gamma   90.00
#
_symmetry.space_group_name_H-M   'P 1'
#
loop_
_entity.id
_entity.type
_entity.pdbx_description
1 polymer ?
#
loop_
_entity_poly.entity_id
_entity_poly.type
_entity_poly.pdbx_seq_one_letter_code
_entity_poly.pdbx_strand_id
1 'polypeptide(L)'
;MKFNVDVVRIRENSIQLNGWAIGKTPDAKIVFDVEDEARHSLEHKYVPTRRDDVSQIYFGRVMDREFGFDIQFPYVRGKDYYLVIRGENRRIRVKYNEDLIKKRSSVAHKRIQKIRDLMNMETVHVCLDFWKENGLKALLLKSKHKLQGIDNDYDYGEWYSLTRPSNEELERQRQERFDYMPKFSIVIPVYKTPERYLKEMLDSILAQTYAKWEVCVADGSPRGESVERVLRRYAEKDRRFKYVILRENKGISGNTNAAIDMADGDFIVLADHDDMMTPDALYECAKKINENPECDVLYSDEDKLDMDGGALFDPHFKPDFNIDLLRSVNYICHLFVVSHELAAEVGGFCHEFDGAQDYDFIFRCTERAAKICHIPKVLYHWRCHKDSTASNPESKLYAFEAGARAIMAHYDRVGIEAEKVEKGVDYGIYHSVYRIKDNPLVSVIIPNKDHHMDLDTCIRGIEERATYKNLEFIVVENNSTKKETFDYYDRIQKEFSNVRVVNWEREFNYAAINNYGVTFAKGKYLLFLNNDTELIAPNFIEELLGLCQRDDVGIAGAKLLYQDDTIQHAGVVVGFGGIAGHTFIGLHRAENSYFHRAMSTQDYSAVTAACMMSKKALFEEVGGFSEELAVAFNDIDYCMKVQKAGKLVVYNPYALLYHYESKSRGLEDTPEKVERFNREIKIFSEKWPEILKNGDPYYNPNLTLRKSNFALRDLKKEKIGEPYKLDI
;
A
#
# COMPACT_ATOMS: atom_id res chain seq x y z
N MET A 1 42.34 7.70 1.45
CA MET A 1 41.59 6.75 0.62
C MET A 1 40.54 6.02 1.45
N LYS A 2 39.26 6.26 1.12
CA LYS A 2 38.07 5.54 1.60
C LYS A 2 37.39 4.91 0.40
N PHE A 3 36.67 3.81 0.59
CA PHE A 3 35.90 3.16 -0.48
C PHE A 3 34.74 2.37 0.10
N ASN A 4 33.73 2.12 -0.72
CA ASN A 4 32.69 1.13 -0.45
C ASN A 4 32.35 0.36 -1.74
N VAL A 5 31.89 -0.87 -1.58
CA VAL A 5 31.30 -1.65 -2.68
C VAL A 5 29.83 -1.85 -2.32
N ASP A 6 28.96 -1.10 -2.99
CA ASP A 6 27.54 -1.01 -2.66
C ASP A 6 26.79 -2.23 -3.16
N VAL A 7 27.17 -2.73 -4.34
CA VAL A 7 26.49 -3.84 -5.01
C VAL A 7 27.50 -4.82 -5.56
N VAL A 8 27.27 -6.11 -5.29
CA VAL A 8 27.97 -7.22 -5.90
C VAL A 8 26.92 -8.10 -6.58
N ARG A 9 27.00 -8.25 -7.91
CA ARG A 9 26.11 -9.12 -8.68
C ARG A 9 26.92 -10.21 -9.36
N ILE A 10 26.44 -11.44 -9.27
CA ILE A 10 26.94 -12.54 -10.09
C ILE A 10 25.98 -12.67 -11.26
N ARG A 11 26.50 -12.65 -12.49
CA ARG A 11 25.79 -13.04 -13.71
C ARG A 11 26.46 -14.30 -14.25
N GLU A 12 25.75 -15.08 -15.08
CA GLU A 12 26.12 -16.45 -15.47
C GLU A 12 27.64 -16.72 -15.66
N ASN A 13 28.41 -15.81 -16.27
CA ASN A 13 29.86 -15.94 -16.43
C ASN A 13 30.70 -14.73 -15.95
N SER A 14 30.15 -13.82 -15.15
CA SER A 14 30.89 -12.63 -14.69
C SER A 14 30.44 -12.11 -13.33
N ILE A 15 31.36 -11.57 -12.54
CA ILE A 15 31.03 -10.75 -11.37
C ILE A 15 31.00 -9.28 -11.80
N GLN A 16 30.01 -8.54 -11.30
CA GLN A 16 29.90 -7.09 -11.42
C GLN A 16 29.95 -6.45 -10.03
N LEU A 17 30.85 -5.49 -9.84
CA LEU A 17 31.06 -4.72 -8.63
C LEU A 17 30.72 -3.25 -8.90
N ASN A 18 29.74 -2.71 -8.20
CA ASN A 18 29.44 -1.28 -8.21
C ASN A 18 29.74 -0.67 -6.84
N GLY A 19 30.39 0.49 -6.81
CA GLY A 19 30.77 1.15 -5.58
C GLY A 19 31.39 2.52 -5.81
N TRP A 20 32.09 3.02 -4.79
CA TRP A 20 32.82 4.29 -4.86
C TRP A 20 34.16 4.21 -4.15
N ALA A 21 35.11 5.03 -4.58
CA ALA A 21 36.39 5.21 -3.89
C ALA A 21 36.91 6.63 -4.05
N ILE A 22 37.37 7.23 -2.94
CA ILE A 22 37.85 8.61 -2.92
C ILE A 22 39.16 8.71 -2.13
N GLY A 23 40.00 9.69 -2.47
CA GLY A 23 41.15 10.07 -1.66
C GLY A 23 40.84 11.11 -0.59
N LYS A 24 41.88 11.65 0.05
CA LYS A 24 41.81 12.76 1.00
C LYS A 24 41.43 14.07 0.31
N THR A 25 41.78 14.23 -0.95
CA THR A 25 41.39 15.36 -1.78
C THR A 25 40.56 14.90 -2.98
N PRO A 26 39.68 15.76 -3.52
CA PRO A 26 38.89 15.43 -4.72
C PRO A 26 39.73 15.12 -5.98
N ASP A 27 41.00 15.54 -5.99
CA ASP A 27 41.95 15.33 -7.09
C ASP A 27 42.78 14.04 -6.97
N ALA A 28 42.59 13.29 -5.88
CA ALA A 28 43.31 12.04 -5.67
C ALA A 28 42.92 11.00 -6.73
N LYS A 29 43.90 10.54 -7.50
CA LYS A 29 43.70 9.48 -8.49
C LYS A 29 43.60 8.12 -7.81
N ILE A 30 42.48 7.44 -8.02
CA ILE A 30 42.23 6.07 -7.60
C ILE A 30 42.22 5.17 -8.83
N VAL A 31 42.93 4.05 -8.76
CA VAL A 31 43.03 3.06 -9.83
C VAL A 31 42.53 1.72 -9.31
N PHE A 32 41.79 1.01 -10.16
CA PHE A 32 41.23 -0.29 -9.86
C PHE A 32 41.89 -1.36 -10.73
N ASP A 33 42.01 -2.55 -10.17
CA ASP A 33 42.49 -3.76 -10.84
C ASP A 33 41.77 -4.98 -10.23
N VAL A 34 41.70 -6.08 -10.97
CA VAL A 34 41.10 -7.33 -10.48
C VAL A 34 42.17 -8.41 -10.57
N GLU A 35 42.48 -9.05 -9.43
CA GLU A 35 43.48 -10.10 -9.34
C GLU A 35 42.85 -11.47 -9.02
N ASP A 36 43.45 -12.55 -9.51
CA ASP A 36 43.17 -13.90 -9.04
C ASP A 36 43.90 -14.22 -7.71
N GLU A 37 43.76 -15.44 -7.22
CA GLU A 37 44.44 -15.93 -6.01
C GLU A 37 45.97 -15.86 -6.11
N ALA A 38 46.53 -16.15 -7.30
CA ALA A 38 47.95 -16.10 -7.59
C ALA A 38 48.48 -14.66 -7.83
N ARG A 39 47.63 -13.64 -7.73
CA ARG A 39 47.91 -12.21 -7.98
C ARG A 39 48.18 -11.87 -9.44
N HIS A 40 47.68 -12.68 -10.37
CA HIS A 40 47.64 -12.30 -11.77
C HIS A 40 46.47 -11.35 -12.01
N SER A 41 46.72 -10.26 -12.71
CA SER A 41 45.67 -9.34 -13.14
C SER A 41 44.79 -10.03 -14.17
N LEU A 42 43.48 -9.87 -14.00
CA LEU A 42 42.44 -10.42 -14.86
C LEU A 42 41.92 -9.32 -15.79
N GLU A 43 41.54 -9.72 -16.99
CA GLU A 43 40.81 -8.84 -17.89
C GLU A 43 39.48 -8.43 -17.26
N HIS A 44 39.22 -7.12 -17.21
CA HIS A 44 38.01 -6.57 -16.62
C HIS A 44 37.59 -5.30 -17.35
N LYS A 45 36.28 -5.04 -17.36
CA LYS A 45 35.70 -3.78 -17.82
C LYS A 45 35.55 -2.85 -16.62
N TYR A 46 36.00 -1.62 -16.77
CA TYR A 46 35.84 -0.55 -15.78
C TYR A 46 35.08 0.61 -16.42
N VAL A 47 33.99 1.01 -15.77
CA VAL A 47 33.22 2.21 -16.13
C VAL A 47 33.21 3.12 -14.91
N PRO A 48 33.78 4.33 -15.00
CA PRO A 48 33.65 5.31 -13.92
C PRO A 48 32.20 5.80 -13.85
N THR A 49 31.70 6.03 -12.64
CA THR A 49 30.31 6.48 -12.43
C THR A 49 30.25 7.72 -11.55
N ARG A 50 29.24 8.56 -11.78
CA ARG A 50 29.01 9.78 -11.00
C ARG A 50 28.27 9.44 -9.71
N ARG A 51 28.71 10.01 -8.59
CA ARG A 51 28.18 9.77 -7.23
C ARG A 51 28.09 11.06 -6.43
N ASP A 52 27.01 11.79 -6.68
CA ASP A 52 26.77 13.11 -6.10
C ASP A 52 26.62 13.04 -4.57
N ASP A 53 25.97 11.99 -4.08
CA ASP A 53 25.84 11.65 -2.66
C ASP A 53 27.21 11.52 -1.97
N VAL A 54 28.15 10.80 -2.58
CA VAL A 54 29.49 10.57 -2.03
C VAL A 54 30.28 11.89 -1.96
N SER A 55 30.20 12.72 -3.00
CA SER A 55 30.88 14.02 -3.01
C SER A 55 30.31 15.00 -1.99
N GLN A 56 28.99 15.03 -1.84
CA GLN A 56 28.31 15.82 -0.82
C GLN A 56 28.70 15.38 0.59
N ILE A 57 28.77 14.07 0.85
CA ILE A 57 29.12 13.51 2.16
C ILE A 57 30.57 13.81 2.54
N TYR A 58 31.52 13.60 1.62
CA TYR A 58 32.95 13.63 1.98
C TYR A 58 33.65 14.95 1.66
N PHE A 59 33.08 15.80 0.82
CA PHE A 59 33.65 17.11 0.45
C PHE A 59 32.70 18.28 0.74
N GLY A 60 31.51 18.02 1.30
CA GLY A 60 30.55 19.04 1.75
C GLY A 60 29.81 19.76 0.62
N ARG A 61 30.00 19.33 -0.64
CA ARG A 61 29.34 19.89 -1.83
C ARG A 61 29.25 18.85 -2.94
N VAL A 62 28.22 18.93 -3.77
CA VAL A 62 28.13 18.15 -5.01
C VAL A 62 29.25 18.61 -5.94
N MET A 63 30.05 17.66 -6.41
CA MET A 63 31.14 17.92 -7.35
C MET A 63 30.91 17.13 -8.63
N ASP A 64 31.03 17.78 -9.78
CA ASP A 64 30.87 17.17 -11.10
C ASP A 64 32.09 16.31 -11.46
N ARG A 65 32.20 15.14 -10.81
CA ARG A 65 33.29 14.18 -10.97
C ARG A 65 32.82 12.73 -10.74
N GLU A 66 33.57 11.80 -11.32
CA GLU A 66 33.31 10.37 -11.23
C GLU A 66 34.02 9.77 -10.00
N PHE A 67 33.31 9.73 -8.86
CA PHE A 67 33.80 9.09 -7.63
C PHE A 67 33.38 7.62 -7.48
N GLY A 68 32.51 7.15 -8.38
CA GLY A 68 32.00 5.80 -8.44
C GLY A 68 32.75 4.93 -9.44
N PHE A 69 32.59 3.61 -9.30
CA PHE A 69 33.10 2.62 -10.24
C PHE A 69 32.05 1.53 -10.49
N ASP A 70 32.05 1.00 -11.71
CA ASP A 70 31.39 -0.23 -12.10
C ASP A 70 32.42 -1.13 -12.78
N ILE A 71 32.74 -2.27 -12.15
CA ILE A 71 33.78 -3.20 -12.59
C ILE A 71 33.18 -4.56 -12.85
N GLN A 72 33.35 -5.05 -14.08
CA GLN A 72 32.89 -6.37 -14.49
C GLN A 72 34.06 -7.26 -14.92
N PHE A 73 34.13 -8.48 -14.40
CA PHE A 73 35.20 -9.44 -14.74
C PHE A 73 34.70 -10.89 -14.84
N PRO A 74 35.38 -11.76 -15.61
CA PRO A 74 35.00 -13.16 -15.77
C PRO A 74 34.99 -13.92 -14.45
N TYR A 75 34.00 -14.78 -14.28
CA TYR A 75 33.79 -15.55 -13.05
C TYR A 75 33.81 -17.05 -13.35
N VAL A 76 34.56 -17.79 -12.53
CA VAL A 76 34.59 -19.25 -12.50
C VAL A 76 34.22 -19.70 -11.09
N ARG A 77 33.25 -20.62 -11.02
CA ARG A 77 32.72 -21.12 -9.76
C ARG A 77 33.82 -21.74 -8.89
N GLY A 78 33.77 -21.45 -7.58
CA GLY A 78 34.72 -21.97 -6.59
C GLY A 78 36.09 -21.28 -6.55
N LYS A 79 36.34 -20.24 -7.37
CA LYS A 79 37.59 -19.47 -7.33
C LYS A 79 37.47 -18.17 -6.52
N ASP A 80 38.60 -17.71 -5.99
CA ASP A 80 38.74 -16.44 -5.29
C ASP A 80 39.24 -15.34 -6.23
N TYR A 81 38.62 -14.16 -6.11
CA TYR A 81 38.95 -12.96 -6.86
C TYR A 81 39.18 -11.79 -5.93
N TYR A 82 39.97 -10.80 -6.36
CA TYR A 82 40.34 -9.68 -5.51
C TYR A 82 40.23 -8.35 -6.26
N LEU A 83 39.38 -7.45 -5.77
CA LEU A 83 39.41 -6.06 -6.21
C LEU A 83 40.59 -5.35 -5.54
N VAL A 84 41.48 -4.79 -6.34
CA VAL A 84 42.64 -4.03 -5.89
C VAL A 84 42.41 -2.56 -6.16
N ILE A 85 42.38 -1.77 -5.09
CA ILE A 85 42.18 -0.31 -5.15
C ILE A 85 43.50 0.35 -4.76
N ARG A 86 44.05 1.18 -5.65
CA ARG A 86 45.33 1.87 -5.45
C ARG A 86 45.12 3.38 -5.51
N GLY A 87 45.61 4.08 -4.51
CA GLY A 87 45.55 5.54 -4.46
C GLY A 87 46.26 6.08 -3.23
N GLU A 88 46.87 7.26 -3.35
CA GLU A 88 47.52 7.97 -2.23
C GLU A 88 48.55 7.12 -1.45
N ASN A 89 49.41 6.39 -2.17
CA ASN A 89 50.40 5.45 -1.60
C ASN A 89 49.79 4.30 -0.76
N ARG A 90 48.48 4.03 -0.90
CA ARG A 90 47.81 2.88 -0.28
C ARG A 90 47.34 1.90 -1.34
N ARG A 91 47.45 0.61 -1.03
CA ARG A 91 46.91 -0.50 -1.82
C ARG A 91 45.98 -1.31 -0.93
N ILE A 92 44.71 -1.39 -1.32
CA ILE A 92 43.69 -2.18 -0.63
C ILE A 92 43.32 -3.35 -1.54
N ARG A 93 43.24 -4.56 -0.98
CA ARG A 93 42.91 -5.79 -1.71
C ARG A 93 41.71 -6.44 -1.04
N VAL A 94 40.58 -6.52 -1.73
CA VAL A 94 39.29 -6.98 -1.19
C VAL A 94 38.89 -8.30 -1.85
N LYS A 95 38.73 -9.35 -1.06
CA LYS A 95 38.40 -10.70 -1.54
C LYS A 95 36.91 -10.85 -1.87
N TYR A 96 36.62 -11.51 -2.99
CA TYR A 96 35.29 -11.92 -3.46
C TYR A 96 35.31 -13.39 -3.88
N ASN A 97 34.37 -14.16 -3.35
CA ASN A 97 34.11 -15.54 -3.76
C ASN A 97 32.63 -15.91 -3.52
N GLU A 98 32.17 -17.05 -4.03
CA GLU A 98 30.75 -17.47 -3.96
C GLU A 98 30.20 -17.45 -2.51
N ASP A 99 30.96 -18.00 -1.56
CA ASP A 99 30.55 -18.08 -0.16
C ASP A 99 30.54 -16.74 0.56
N LEU A 100 31.47 -15.84 0.24
CA LEU A 100 31.53 -14.48 0.81
C LEU A 100 30.47 -13.58 0.20
N ILE A 101 30.12 -13.76 -1.08
CA ILE A 101 29.03 -13.04 -1.73
C ILE A 101 27.68 -13.52 -1.17
N LYS A 102 27.51 -14.83 -0.96
CA LYS A 102 26.37 -15.42 -0.24
C LYS A 102 26.31 -15.01 1.25
N LYS A 103 27.45 -14.88 1.93
CA LYS A 103 27.51 -14.39 3.32
C LYS A 103 27.28 -12.89 3.45
N ARG A 104 27.74 -12.07 2.49
CA ARG A 104 27.49 -10.61 2.46
C ARG A 104 26.05 -10.27 2.08
N SER A 105 25.40 -11.13 1.32
CA SER A 105 23.94 -11.08 1.12
C SER A 105 23.17 -11.64 2.32
N SER A 106 23.82 -12.36 3.25
CA SER A 106 23.16 -12.91 4.43
C SER A 106 22.81 -11.84 5.48
N VAL A 107 21.64 -12.05 6.09
CA VAL A 107 20.96 -11.17 7.04
C VAL A 107 21.83 -10.80 8.24
N ALA A 108 22.66 -11.74 8.73
CA ALA A 108 23.58 -11.49 9.86
C ALA A 108 24.68 -10.47 9.50
N HIS A 109 25.16 -10.47 8.25
CA HIS A 109 26.18 -9.54 7.81
C HIS A 109 25.59 -8.13 7.60
N LYS A 110 24.38 -8.02 7.03
CA LYS A 110 23.65 -6.74 6.90
C LYS A 110 23.35 -6.11 8.27
N ARG A 111 22.96 -6.90 9.28
CA ARG A 111 22.78 -6.42 10.67
C ARG A 111 24.08 -5.91 11.28
N ILE A 112 25.17 -6.68 11.19
CA ILE A 112 26.49 -6.29 11.76
C ILE A 112 27.07 -5.05 11.05
N GLN A 113 26.85 -4.91 9.74
CA GLN A 113 27.29 -3.76 8.96
C GLN A 113 26.50 -2.50 9.34
N LYS A 114 25.17 -2.60 9.46
CA LYS A 114 24.30 -1.48 9.91
C LYS A 114 24.65 -1.01 11.33
N ILE A 115 24.96 -1.94 12.24
CA ILE A 115 25.45 -1.63 13.61
C ILE A 115 26.84 -0.96 13.56
N ARG A 116 27.75 -1.42 12.70
CA ARG A 116 29.07 -0.79 12.51
C ARG A 116 28.96 0.63 11.92
N ASP A 117 28.03 0.85 11.00
CA ASP A 117 27.78 2.16 10.39
C ASP A 117 27.18 3.16 11.40
N LEU A 118 26.36 2.67 12.34
CA LEU A 118 25.84 3.46 13.47
C LEU A 118 26.92 3.83 14.48
N MET A 119 27.96 3.00 14.64
CA MET A 119 29.11 3.26 15.52
C MET A 119 30.29 3.96 14.83
N ASN A 120 30.13 4.44 13.59
CA ASN A 120 31.14 5.25 12.92
C ASN A 120 31.34 6.58 13.67
N MET A 121 32.60 6.98 13.93
CA MET A 121 33.00 8.22 14.60
C MET A 121 32.49 9.50 13.91
N GLU A 122 32.14 9.43 12.61
CA GLU A 122 31.47 10.53 11.88
C GLU A 122 29.99 10.66 12.26
N THR A 123 29.27 9.56 12.48
CA THR A 123 27.88 9.56 12.98
C THR A 123 27.83 10.16 14.40
N VAL A 124 28.85 9.90 15.21
CA VAL A 124 28.99 10.48 16.56
C VAL A 124 29.24 11.99 16.48
N HIS A 125 30.05 12.48 15.54
CA HIS A 125 30.24 13.93 15.33
C HIS A 125 28.96 14.62 14.86
N VAL A 126 28.24 14.04 13.90
CA VAL A 126 26.95 14.58 13.43
C VAL A 126 25.91 14.59 14.54
N CYS A 127 25.91 13.59 15.43
CA CYS A 127 25.06 13.59 16.62
C CYS A 127 25.46 14.68 17.63
N LEU A 128 26.76 14.96 17.79
CA LEU A 128 27.26 16.03 18.66
C LEU A 128 26.97 17.43 18.11
N ASP A 129 27.05 17.64 16.80
CA ASP A 129 26.72 18.92 16.17
C ASP A 129 25.21 19.16 16.14
N PHE A 130 24.42 18.11 15.84
CA PHE A 130 22.96 18.16 15.95
C PHE A 130 22.48 18.42 17.39
N TRP A 131 23.19 17.87 18.39
CA TRP A 131 22.93 18.15 19.80
C TRP A 131 23.19 19.62 20.17
N LYS A 132 24.29 20.19 19.68
CA LYS A 132 24.64 21.60 19.92
C LYS A 132 23.63 22.56 19.31
N GLU A 133 23.06 22.22 18.16
CA GLU A 133 22.08 23.06 17.46
C GLU A 133 20.64 22.87 17.92
N ASN A 134 20.22 21.64 18.25
CA ASN A 134 18.81 21.29 18.45
C ASN A 134 18.49 20.72 19.85
N GLY A 135 19.49 20.60 20.72
CA GLY A 135 19.34 20.15 22.09
C GLY A 135 19.19 18.63 22.26
N LEU A 136 19.35 18.16 23.51
CA LEU A 136 19.45 16.72 23.83
C LEU A 136 18.15 15.95 23.55
N LYS A 137 17.00 16.62 23.70
CA LYS A 137 15.67 16.04 23.48
C LYS A 137 15.45 15.69 21.99
N ALA A 138 15.83 16.59 21.07
CA ALA A 138 15.74 16.34 19.63
C ALA A 138 16.70 15.24 19.17
N LEU A 139 17.92 15.18 19.75
CA LEU A 139 18.86 14.09 19.47
C LEU A 139 18.32 12.73 19.93
N LEU A 140 17.71 12.68 21.13
CA LEU A 140 17.10 11.45 21.66
C LEU A 140 15.93 10.98 20.80
N LEU A 141 15.08 11.88 20.31
CA LEU A 141 14.01 11.58 19.34
C LEU A 141 14.55 11.06 18.00
N LYS A 142 15.53 11.76 17.42
CA LYS A 142 16.18 11.35 16.16
C LYS A 142 16.89 10.00 16.27
N SER A 143 17.57 9.76 17.40
CA SER A 143 18.25 8.49 17.68
C SER A 143 17.26 7.38 17.95
N LYS A 144 16.14 7.68 18.64
CA LYS A 144 15.02 6.74 18.84
C LYS A 144 14.36 6.35 17.51
N HIS A 145 14.14 7.27 16.58
CA HIS A 145 13.64 6.95 15.23
C HIS A 145 14.63 6.10 14.43
N LYS A 146 15.93 6.38 14.54
CA LYS A 146 16.97 5.60 13.84
C LYS A 146 17.18 4.20 14.44
N LEU A 147 16.94 4.03 15.75
CA LEU A 147 16.94 2.75 16.47
C LEU A 147 15.60 2.00 16.31
N GLN A 148 14.47 2.70 16.15
CA GLN A 148 13.16 2.10 15.88
C GLN A 148 13.12 1.36 14.54
N GLY A 149 13.94 1.75 13.56
CA GLY A 149 14.15 1.00 12.31
C GLY A 149 15.10 -0.22 12.43
N ILE A 150 15.54 -0.59 13.64
CA ILE A 150 16.40 -1.75 13.90
C ILE A 150 15.62 -2.90 14.57
N ASP A 151 14.56 -2.56 15.31
CA ASP A 151 13.69 -3.53 16.01
C ASP A 151 12.37 -3.85 15.29
N ASN A 152 12.02 -3.16 14.19
CA ASN A 152 10.63 -3.17 13.70
C ASN A 152 10.22 -4.09 12.56
N ASP A 153 11.13 -4.68 11.80
CA ASP A 153 10.72 -5.55 10.70
C ASP A 153 11.14 -6.98 11.03
N TYR A 154 10.15 -7.78 11.43
CA TYR A 154 10.31 -9.22 11.39
C TYR A 154 10.79 -9.61 9.99
N ASP A 155 11.87 -10.38 9.91
CA ASP A 155 12.49 -10.75 8.63
C ASP A 155 11.46 -11.51 7.79
N TYR A 156 11.05 -10.96 6.64
CA TYR A 156 10.05 -11.59 5.78
C TYR A 156 10.47 -13.02 5.40
N GLY A 157 11.76 -13.31 5.24
CA GLY A 157 12.24 -14.67 5.01
C GLY A 157 11.97 -15.60 6.20
N GLU A 158 12.11 -15.11 7.44
CA GLU A 158 11.73 -15.87 8.64
C GLU A 158 10.21 -16.08 8.68
N TRP A 159 9.43 -15.02 8.44
CA TRP A 159 7.97 -15.09 8.39
C TRP A 159 7.48 -16.09 7.36
N TYR A 160 7.94 -15.97 6.12
CA TYR A 160 7.58 -16.86 5.01
C TYR A 160 8.00 -18.31 5.30
N SER A 161 9.15 -18.52 5.94
CA SER A 161 9.58 -19.88 6.32
C SER A 161 8.63 -20.56 7.32
N LEU A 162 7.94 -19.78 8.16
CA LEU A 162 6.99 -20.27 9.15
C LEU A 162 5.56 -20.41 8.59
N THR A 163 5.22 -19.65 7.55
CA THR A 163 3.85 -19.60 7.01
C THR A 163 3.66 -20.39 5.73
N ARG A 164 4.74 -20.64 4.98
CA ARG A 164 4.67 -21.50 3.79
C ARG A 164 4.22 -22.92 4.19
N PRO A 165 3.49 -23.63 3.31
CA PRO A 165 3.06 -24.99 3.59
C PRO A 165 4.23 -25.93 3.94
N SER A 166 4.03 -26.77 4.94
CA SER A 166 4.95 -27.87 5.24
C SER A 166 4.81 -28.98 4.20
N ASN A 167 5.82 -29.86 4.08
CA ASN A 167 5.72 -31.02 3.19
C ASN A 167 4.55 -31.96 3.57
N GLU A 168 4.24 -32.06 4.86
CA GLU A 168 3.10 -32.82 5.36
C GLU A 168 1.77 -32.20 4.91
N GLU A 169 1.66 -30.87 5.00
CA GLU A 169 0.49 -30.14 4.51
C GLU A 169 0.33 -30.31 3.00
N LEU A 170 1.41 -30.17 2.22
CA LEU A 170 1.37 -30.36 0.77
C LEU A 170 0.93 -31.78 0.39
N GLU A 171 1.37 -32.81 1.13
CA GLU A 171 0.93 -34.19 0.89
C GLU A 171 -0.54 -34.40 1.27
N ARG A 172 -1.00 -33.82 2.38
CA ARG A 172 -2.42 -33.81 2.79
C ARG A 172 -3.30 -33.19 1.69
N GLN A 173 -2.90 -32.04 1.15
CA GLN A 173 -3.61 -31.34 0.07
C GLN A 173 -3.75 -32.19 -1.20
N ARG A 174 -2.74 -33.00 -1.57
CA ARG A 174 -2.80 -33.90 -2.73
C ARG A 174 -3.86 -35.00 -2.58
N GLN A 175 -4.11 -35.42 -1.34
CA GLN A 175 -5.06 -36.47 -1.00
C GLN A 175 -6.49 -35.95 -0.80
N GLU A 176 -6.63 -34.66 -0.50
CA GLU A 176 -7.92 -34.03 -0.25
C GLU A 176 -8.82 -34.00 -1.50
N ARG A 177 -10.12 -34.14 -1.27
CA ARG A 177 -11.16 -34.07 -2.29
C ARG A 177 -12.25 -33.16 -1.77
N PHE A 178 -12.54 -32.11 -2.53
CA PHE A 178 -13.65 -31.21 -2.27
C PHE A 178 -14.94 -31.73 -2.93
N ASP A 179 -16.09 -31.25 -2.45
CA ASP A 179 -17.40 -31.59 -3.02
C ASP A 179 -17.50 -31.13 -4.48
N TYR A 180 -17.05 -29.90 -4.74
CA TYR A 180 -16.84 -29.39 -6.08
C TYR A 180 -15.34 -29.35 -6.40
N MET A 181 -14.96 -30.03 -7.49
CA MET A 181 -13.58 -30.07 -7.96
C MET A 181 -13.46 -29.26 -9.27
N PRO A 182 -13.35 -27.91 -9.19
CA PRO A 182 -13.24 -27.05 -10.37
C PRO A 182 -11.97 -27.32 -11.16
N LYS A 183 -12.03 -27.27 -12.48
CA LYS A 183 -10.85 -27.29 -13.35
C LYS A 183 -10.35 -25.85 -13.55
N PHE A 184 -9.07 -25.61 -13.31
CA PHE A 184 -8.43 -24.32 -13.58
C PHE A 184 -7.69 -24.33 -14.92
N SER A 185 -7.94 -23.35 -15.78
CA SER A 185 -7.16 -23.09 -16.99
C SER A 185 -6.24 -21.91 -16.75
N ILE A 186 -4.94 -22.17 -16.67
CA ILE A 186 -3.91 -21.16 -16.48
C ILE A 186 -3.52 -20.61 -17.84
N VAL A 187 -3.77 -19.33 -18.07
CA VAL A 187 -3.55 -18.67 -19.36
C VAL A 187 -2.26 -17.86 -19.30
N ILE A 188 -1.33 -18.13 -20.22
CA ILE A 188 0.00 -17.54 -20.21
C ILE A 188 0.31 -16.97 -21.61
N PRO A 189 0.33 -15.64 -21.79
CA PRO A 189 0.87 -15.03 -22.99
C PRO A 189 2.41 -15.10 -22.97
N VAL A 190 3.03 -15.40 -24.11
CA VAL A 190 4.50 -15.51 -24.24
C VAL A 190 4.98 -14.59 -25.36
N TYR A 191 6.03 -13.82 -25.08
CA TYR A 191 6.69 -12.97 -26.08
C TYR A 191 8.18 -12.77 -25.74
N LYS A 192 9.05 -13.32 -26.59
CA LYS A 192 10.53 -13.26 -26.44
C LYS A 192 11.01 -13.73 -25.06
N THR A 193 10.28 -14.67 -24.47
CA THR A 193 10.49 -15.12 -23.09
C THR A 193 11.80 -15.92 -22.96
N PRO A 194 12.66 -15.59 -21.98
CA PRO A 194 13.80 -16.44 -21.66
C PRO A 194 13.38 -17.85 -21.27
N GLU A 195 13.96 -18.88 -21.90
CA GLU A 195 13.58 -20.28 -21.64
C GLU A 195 13.65 -20.68 -20.16
N ARG A 196 14.58 -20.08 -19.41
CA ARG A 196 14.73 -20.32 -17.97
C ARG A 196 13.47 -19.94 -17.21
N TYR A 197 12.98 -18.72 -17.43
CA TYR A 197 11.84 -18.17 -16.69
C TYR A 197 10.56 -18.95 -17.01
N LEU A 198 10.34 -19.27 -18.29
CA LEU A 198 9.21 -20.11 -18.68
C LEU A 198 9.27 -21.50 -18.03
N LYS A 199 10.45 -22.13 -17.96
CA LYS A 199 10.58 -23.43 -17.28
C LYS A 199 10.24 -23.32 -15.80
N GLU A 200 10.76 -22.32 -15.11
CA GLU A 200 10.47 -22.08 -13.69
C GLU A 200 8.96 -21.88 -13.46
N MET A 201 8.28 -21.11 -14.32
CA MET A 201 6.82 -20.94 -14.27
C MET A 201 6.08 -22.28 -14.49
N LEU A 202 6.38 -23.01 -15.57
CA LEU A 202 5.70 -24.28 -15.89
C LEU A 202 5.99 -25.38 -14.84
N ASP A 203 7.20 -25.43 -14.30
CA ASP A 203 7.56 -26.34 -13.21
C ASP A 203 6.82 -26.00 -11.91
N SER A 204 6.59 -24.71 -11.61
CA SER A 204 5.77 -24.28 -10.46
C SER A 204 4.30 -24.72 -10.59
N ILE A 205 3.78 -24.79 -11.81
CA ILE A 205 2.44 -25.32 -12.09
C ILE A 205 2.42 -26.86 -11.98
N LEU A 206 3.45 -27.54 -12.48
CA LEU A 206 3.59 -29.00 -12.28
C LEU A 206 3.62 -29.38 -10.79
N ALA A 207 4.19 -28.52 -9.95
CA ALA A 207 4.31 -28.74 -8.52
C ALA A 207 3.00 -28.60 -7.74
N GLN A 208 1.92 -28.10 -8.35
CA GLN A 208 0.63 -27.87 -7.67
C GLN A 208 0.13 -29.13 -6.95
N THR A 209 -0.40 -28.96 -5.73
CA THR A 209 -1.02 -30.03 -4.94
C THR A 209 -2.40 -30.40 -5.47
N TYR A 210 -3.12 -29.41 -6.01
CA TYR A 210 -4.38 -29.61 -6.71
C TYR A 210 -4.16 -30.20 -8.10
N ALA A 211 -4.96 -31.21 -8.49
CA ALA A 211 -4.70 -32.00 -9.70
C ALA A 211 -5.48 -31.56 -10.95
N LYS A 212 -6.63 -30.91 -10.80
CA LYS A 212 -7.51 -30.52 -11.91
C LYS A 212 -7.14 -29.15 -12.46
N TRP A 213 -6.15 -29.14 -13.33
CA TRP A 213 -5.74 -27.93 -14.03
C TRP A 213 -5.29 -28.24 -15.45
N GLU A 214 -5.16 -27.19 -16.24
CA GLU A 214 -4.47 -27.19 -17.52
C GLU A 214 -3.74 -25.85 -17.71
N VAL A 215 -2.81 -25.84 -18.66
CA VAL A 215 -2.06 -24.64 -19.04
C VAL A 215 -2.31 -24.37 -20.51
N CYS A 216 -2.65 -23.14 -20.84
CA CYS A 216 -2.88 -22.66 -22.19
C CYS A 216 -1.87 -21.54 -22.50
N VAL A 217 -0.91 -21.84 -23.38
CA VAL A 217 0.16 -20.88 -23.73
C VAL A 217 0.02 -20.37 -25.15
N ALA A 218 -0.05 -19.05 -25.33
CA ALA A 218 -0.02 -18.42 -26.65
C ALA A 218 1.32 -17.70 -26.87
N ASP A 219 2.14 -18.24 -27.78
CA ASP A 219 3.44 -17.67 -28.10
C ASP A 219 3.34 -16.73 -29.31
N GLY A 220 3.43 -15.43 -29.03
CA GLY A 220 3.46 -14.35 -30.03
C GLY A 220 4.87 -13.96 -30.47
N SER A 221 5.91 -14.73 -30.12
CA SER A 221 7.30 -14.42 -30.44
C SER A 221 7.59 -14.58 -31.94
N PRO A 222 8.46 -13.74 -32.52
CA PRO A 222 8.88 -13.91 -33.90
C PRO A 222 9.67 -15.22 -34.09
N ARG A 223 9.69 -15.71 -35.34
CA ARG A 223 10.41 -16.93 -35.70
C ARG A 223 11.89 -16.83 -35.28
N GLY A 224 12.37 -17.83 -34.53
CA GLY A 224 13.74 -17.88 -34.00
C GLY A 224 13.88 -17.37 -32.57
N GLU A 225 12.90 -16.63 -32.05
CA GLU A 225 12.82 -16.19 -30.64
C GLU A 225 11.69 -16.90 -29.87
N SER A 226 10.95 -17.78 -30.55
CA SER A 226 9.91 -18.62 -29.93
C SER A 226 10.51 -19.69 -29.01
N VAL A 227 9.75 -20.00 -27.96
CA VAL A 227 10.02 -21.04 -26.96
C VAL A 227 9.29 -22.34 -27.27
N GLU A 228 8.83 -22.53 -28.51
CA GLU A 228 8.09 -23.72 -28.98
C GLU A 228 8.78 -25.03 -28.57
N ARG A 229 10.11 -25.10 -28.63
CA ARG A 229 10.86 -26.30 -28.22
C ARG A 229 10.62 -26.67 -26.75
N VAL A 230 10.54 -25.67 -25.88
CA VAL A 230 10.24 -25.88 -24.46
C VAL A 230 8.79 -26.32 -24.32
N LEU A 231 7.84 -25.58 -24.92
CA LEU A 231 6.40 -25.88 -24.84
C LEU A 231 6.07 -27.29 -25.35
N ARG A 232 6.66 -27.70 -26.47
CA ARG A 232 6.50 -29.05 -27.04
C ARG A 232 6.94 -30.13 -26.06
N ARG A 233 8.07 -29.97 -25.37
CA ARG A 233 8.54 -30.94 -24.38
C ARG A 233 7.57 -31.10 -23.20
N TYR A 234 6.97 -30.00 -22.74
CA TYR A 234 5.97 -30.07 -21.66
C TYR A 234 4.68 -30.73 -22.15
N ALA A 235 4.19 -30.39 -23.33
CA ALA A 235 2.99 -30.99 -23.93
C ALA A 235 3.15 -32.50 -24.23
N GLU A 236 4.34 -32.93 -24.66
CA GLU A 236 4.65 -34.36 -24.86
C GLU A 236 4.72 -35.13 -23.51
N LYS A 237 5.17 -34.46 -22.44
CA LYS A 237 5.30 -35.05 -21.10
C LYS A 237 3.94 -35.12 -20.37
N ASP A 238 3.11 -34.10 -20.52
CA ASP A 238 1.81 -34.00 -19.84
C ASP A 238 0.81 -33.28 -20.75
N ARG A 239 -0.27 -33.99 -21.08
CA ARG A 239 -1.34 -33.52 -21.99
C ARG A 239 -2.10 -32.28 -21.49
N ARG A 240 -1.93 -31.92 -20.22
CA ARG A 240 -2.51 -30.71 -19.62
C ARG A 240 -1.84 -29.43 -20.11
N PHE A 241 -0.65 -29.52 -20.73
CA PHE A 241 -0.02 -28.37 -21.39
C PHE A 241 -0.47 -28.27 -22.84
N LYS A 242 -1.27 -27.24 -23.12
CA LYS A 242 -1.71 -26.84 -24.44
C LYS A 242 -0.93 -25.59 -24.85
N TYR A 243 -0.58 -25.48 -26.13
CA TYR A 243 0.05 -24.27 -26.65
C TYR A 243 -0.31 -24.01 -28.11
N VAL A 244 -0.23 -22.74 -28.50
CA VAL A 244 -0.34 -22.28 -29.88
C VAL A 244 0.80 -21.32 -30.19
N ILE A 245 1.38 -21.46 -31.39
CA ILE A 245 2.33 -20.48 -31.93
C ILE A 245 1.55 -19.55 -32.85
N LEU A 246 1.51 -18.27 -32.51
CA LEU A 246 0.78 -17.27 -33.30
C LEU A 246 1.56 -16.92 -34.56
N ARG A 247 0.83 -16.67 -35.66
CA ARG A 247 1.45 -16.28 -36.94
C ARG A 247 2.10 -14.90 -36.87
N GLU A 248 1.55 -14.02 -36.02
CA GLU A 248 2.04 -12.67 -35.77
C GLU A 248 1.75 -12.30 -34.30
N ASN A 249 2.54 -11.36 -33.77
CA ASN A 249 2.32 -10.83 -32.43
C ASN A 249 1.05 -9.96 -32.42
N LYS A 250 0.07 -10.31 -31.58
CA LYS A 250 -1.20 -9.57 -31.46
C LYS A 250 -1.23 -8.58 -30.29
N GLY A 251 -0.07 -8.27 -29.70
CA GLY A 251 0.02 -7.50 -28.46
C GLY A 251 -0.34 -8.34 -27.24
N ILE A 252 -0.24 -7.74 -26.05
CA ILE A 252 -0.47 -8.46 -24.79
C ILE A 252 -1.92 -8.96 -24.71
N SER A 253 -2.90 -8.10 -24.98
CA SER A 253 -4.32 -8.48 -24.95
C SER A 253 -4.65 -9.58 -25.96
N GLY A 254 -4.17 -9.44 -27.20
CA GLY A 254 -4.46 -10.40 -28.26
C GLY A 254 -3.80 -11.77 -28.04
N ASN A 255 -2.59 -11.79 -27.48
CA ASN A 255 -1.91 -13.04 -27.13
C ASN A 255 -2.59 -13.72 -25.94
N THR A 256 -2.99 -12.96 -24.90
CA THR A 256 -3.74 -13.52 -23.76
C THR A 256 -5.09 -14.07 -24.19
N ASN A 257 -5.83 -13.38 -25.06
CA ASN A 257 -7.10 -13.87 -25.60
C ASN A 257 -6.92 -15.18 -26.37
N ALA A 258 -5.86 -15.32 -27.17
CA ALA A 258 -5.58 -16.58 -27.85
C ALA A 258 -5.26 -17.74 -26.89
N ALA A 259 -4.74 -17.45 -25.70
CA ALA A 259 -4.58 -18.44 -24.64
C ALA A 259 -5.93 -18.79 -23.99
N ILE A 260 -6.79 -17.80 -23.73
CA ILE A 260 -8.16 -17.99 -23.23
C ILE A 260 -8.99 -18.84 -24.20
N ASP A 261 -8.87 -18.64 -25.51
CA ASP A 261 -9.61 -19.42 -26.52
C ASP A 261 -9.32 -20.94 -26.46
N MET A 262 -8.21 -21.35 -25.86
CA MET A 262 -7.85 -22.77 -25.66
C MET A 262 -8.33 -23.35 -24.32
N ALA A 263 -8.74 -22.49 -23.39
CA ALA A 263 -9.14 -22.86 -22.05
C ALA A 263 -10.48 -23.61 -22.04
N ASP A 264 -10.55 -24.71 -21.28
CA ASP A 264 -11.77 -25.49 -21.08
C ASP A 264 -12.14 -25.68 -19.59
N GLY A 265 -11.41 -25.02 -18.70
CA GLY A 265 -11.62 -25.06 -17.26
C GLY A 265 -12.84 -24.27 -16.82
N ASP A 266 -13.31 -24.54 -15.61
CA ASP A 266 -14.39 -23.83 -14.95
C ASP A 266 -13.96 -22.42 -14.54
N PHE A 267 -12.66 -22.22 -14.30
CA PHE A 267 -12.05 -20.94 -13.93
C PHE A 267 -10.80 -20.66 -14.77
N ILE A 268 -10.63 -19.40 -15.15
CA ILE A 268 -9.43 -18.86 -15.80
C ILE A 268 -8.51 -18.28 -14.74
N VAL A 269 -7.23 -18.65 -14.80
CA VAL A 269 -6.17 -18.16 -13.91
C VAL A 269 -5.17 -17.37 -14.73
N LEU A 270 -4.97 -16.09 -14.41
CA LEU A 270 -3.98 -15.25 -15.10
C LEU A 270 -2.59 -15.50 -14.53
N ALA A 271 -1.61 -15.74 -15.39
CA ALA A 271 -0.22 -15.85 -14.99
C ALA A 271 0.73 -15.37 -16.07
N ASP A 272 1.82 -14.75 -15.63
CA ASP A 272 2.86 -14.24 -16.52
C ASP A 272 3.97 -15.29 -16.71
N HIS A 273 4.57 -15.26 -17.90
CA HIS A 273 5.48 -16.30 -18.38
C HIS A 273 6.81 -16.38 -17.60
N ASP A 274 7.10 -15.40 -16.77
CA ASP A 274 8.35 -15.22 -16.04
C ASP A 274 8.21 -15.26 -14.52
N ASP A 275 7.01 -15.51 -14.00
CA ASP A 275 6.74 -15.57 -12.58
C ASP A 275 6.76 -17.00 -12.03
N MET A 276 6.28 -17.18 -10.79
CA MET A 276 6.09 -18.49 -10.18
C MET A 276 4.83 -18.51 -9.30
N MET A 277 4.16 -19.66 -9.22
CA MET A 277 3.06 -19.91 -8.28
C MET A 277 3.52 -20.76 -7.10
N THR A 278 2.93 -20.56 -5.92
CA THR A 278 3.19 -21.46 -4.78
C THR A 278 2.55 -22.83 -5.02
N PRO A 279 3.12 -23.95 -4.52
CA PRO A 279 2.59 -25.29 -4.78
C PRO A 279 1.14 -25.54 -4.29
N ASP A 280 0.64 -24.71 -3.39
CA ASP A 280 -0.71 -24.79 -2.80
C ASP A 280 -1.72 -23.82 -3.45
N ALA A 281 -1.30 -22.98 -4.40
CA ALA A 281 -2.12 -21.91 -4.97
C ALA A 281 -3.49 -22.38 -5.49
N LEU A 282 -3.53 -23.39 -6.34
CA LEU A 282 -4.79 -23.90 -6.90
C LEU A 282 -5.63 -24.67 -5.88
N TYR A 283 -4.99 -25.29 -4.88
CA TYR A 283 -5.70 -25.96 -3.79
C TYR A 283 -6.44 -24.94 -2.94
N GLU A 284 -5.80 -23.82 -2.59
CA GLU A 284 -6.42 -22.74 -1.82
C GLU A 284 -7.55 -22.06 -2.61
N CYS A 285 -7.39 -21.91 -3.93
CA CYS A 285 -8.47 -21.44 -4.80
C CYS A 285 -9.68 -22.39 -4.76
N ALA A 286 -9.45 -23.69 -4.96
CA ALA A 286 -10.52 -24.69 -4.92
C ALA A 286 -11.23 -24.72 -3.54
N LYS A 287 -10.45 -24.62 -2.46
CA LYS A 287 -10.98 -24.54 -1.10
C LYS A 287 -11.89 -23.32 -0.93
N LYS A 288 -11.42 -22.13 -1.32
CA LYS A 288 -12.19 -20.89 -1.17
C LYS A 288 -13.49 -20.92 -1.99
N ILE A 289 -13.47 -21.49 -3.20
CA ILE A 289 -14.67 -21.70 -4.03
C ILE A 289 -15.67 -22.64 -3.35
N ASN A 290 -15.21 -23.72 -2.70
CA ASN A 290 -16.12 -24.62 -1.97
C ASN A 290 -16.69 -23.97 -0.71
N GLU A 291 -15.93 -23.10 -0.05
CA GLU A 291 -16.42 -22.29 1.07
C GLU A 291 -17.42 -21.20 0.62
N ASN A 292 -17.37 -20.79 -0.65
CA ASN A 292 -18.19 -19.72 -1.23
C ASN A 292 -18.67 -20.14 -2.63
N PRO A 293 -19.73 -20.96 -2.75
CA PRO A 293 -20.17 -21.52 -4.04
C PRO A 293 -20.60 -20.50 -5.10
N GLU A 294 -20.92 -19.26 -4.70
CA GLU A 294 -21.27 -18.13 -5.58
C GLU A 294 -20.03 -17.34 -6.05
N CYS A 295 -18.81 -17.82 -5.73
CA CYS A 295 -17.57 -17.14 -6.03
C CYS A 295 -17.23 -17.18 -7.53
N ASP A 296 -17.27 -16.02 -8.17
CA ASP A 296 -16.90 -15.85 -9.58
C ASP A 296 -15.53 -15.20 -9.76
N VAL A 297 -15.02 -14.49 -8.74
CA VAL A 297 -13.70 -13.84 -8.79
C VAL A 297 -12.93 -14.15 -7.51
N LEU A 298 -11.67 -14.57 -7.66
CA LEU A 298 -10.72 -14.72 -6.57
C LEU A 298 -9.45 -13.93 -6.83
N TYR A 299 -8.87 -13.42 -5.75
CA TYR A 299 -7.49 -12.96 -5.78
C TYR A 299 -6.74 -13.31 -4.50
N SER A 300 -5.41 -13.31 -4.58
CA SER A 300 -4.53 -13.61 -3.45
C SER A 300 -3.58 -12.47 -3.12
N ASP A 301 -2.93 -12.58 -1.96
CA ASP A 301 -1.70 -11.83 -1.71
C ASP A 301 -0.58 -12.31 -2.65
N GLU A 302 0.43 -11.48 -2.84
CA GLU A 302 1.60 -11.74 -3.69
C GLU A 302 2.87 -11.24 -3.00
N ASP A 303 4.02 -11.64 -3.53
CA ASP A 303 5.29 -10.99 -3.19
C ASP A 303 6.19 -10.86 -4.42
N LYS A 304 7.36 -10.23 -4.22
CA LYS A 304 8.37 -10.07 -5.26
C LYS A 304 9.50 -11.08 -5.11
N LEU A 305 9.87 -11.67 -6.24
CA LEU A 305 10.98 -12.59 -6.45
C LEU A 305 12.11 -11.88 -7.20
N ASP A 306 13.36 -12.14 -6.83
CA ASP A 306 14.52 -11.61 -7.56
C ASP A 306 14.71 -12.24 -8.96
N MET A 307 15.55 -11.62 -9.78
CA MET A 307 15.84 -12.09 -11.16
C MET A 307 16.35 -13.54 -11.22
N ASP A 308 16.98 -14.02 -10.15
CA ASP A 308 17.61 -15.33 -10.08
C ASP A 308 16.73 -16.38 -9.41
N GLY A 309 15.53 -16.01 -8.94
CA GLY A 309 14.60 -16.91 -8.25
C GLY A 309 15.05 -17.29 -6.83
N GLY A 310 16.03 -16.58 -6.26
CA GLY A 310 16.72 -16.97 -5.03
C GLY A 310 16.17 -16.34 -3.76
N ALA A 311 15.48 -15.21 -3.85
CA ALA A 311 14.99 -14.47 -2.70
C ALA A 311 13.65 -13.79 -2.94
N LEU A 312 12.81 -13.83 -1.89
CA LEU A 312 11.54 -13.09 -1.79
C LEU A 312 11.76 -11.88 -0.87
N PHE A 313 11.21 -10.70 -1.20
CA PHE A 313 11.63 -9.48 -0.49
C PHE A 313 10.61 -8.36 -0.31
N ASP A 314 9.43 -8.40 -0.94
CA ASP A 314 8.46 -7.30 -0.86
C ASP A 314 7.01 -7.84 -0.93
N PRO A 315 6.47 -8.39 0.17
CA PRO A 315 5.13 -8.97 0.19
C PRO A 315 4.03 -7.89 0.21
N HIS A 316 3.03 -8.07 -0.65
CA HIS A 316 1.83 -7.26 -0.69
C HIS A 316 0.66 -8.03 -0.06
N PHE A 317 0.40 -7.72 1.21
CA PHE A 317 -0.73 -8.19 2.00
C PHE A 317 -1.92 -7.26 1.79
N LYS A 318 -2.83 -7.69 0.92
CA LYS A 318 -3.96 -6.93 0.38
C LYS A 318 -5.15 -6.96 1.35
N PRO A 319 -6.02 -5.94 1.34
CA PRO A 319 -7.31 -6.04 2.01
C PRO A 319 -8.25 -6.99 1.25
N ASP A 320 -9.39 -7.31 1.85
CA ASP A 320 -10.55 -7.79 1.10
C ASP A 320 -11.02 -6.72 0.09
N PHE A 321 -11.99 -7.06 -0.76
CA PHE A 321 -12.32 -6.25 -1.94
C PHE A 321 -12.63 -4.79 -1.57
N ASN A 322 -11.88 -3.87 -2.15
CA ASN A 322 -11.88 -2.44 -1.86
C ASN A 322 -11.94 -1.68 -3.17
N ILE A 323 -13.15 -1.25 -3.56
CA ILE A 323 -13.40 -0.70 -4.89
C ILE A 323 -12.72 0.65 -5.05
N ASP A 324 -12.65 1.46 -3.99
CA ASP A 324 -12.02 2.78 -4.09
C ASP A 324 -10.49 2.72 -4.06
N LEU A 325 -9.90 1.70 -3.41
CA LEU A 325 -8.49 1.37 -3.60
C LEU A 325 -8.23 0.88 -5.03
N LEU A 326 -9.11 0.02 -5.57
CA LEU A 326 -9.03 -0.42 -6.97
C LEU A 326 -9.18 0.75 -7.93
N ARG A 327 -9.88 1.83 -7.60
CA ARG A 327 -9.94 3.06 -8.42
C ARG A 327 -8.71 3.95 -8.28
N SER A 328 -7.87 3.69 -7.29
CA SER A 328 -6.64 4.44 -7.04
C SER A 328 -5.39 3.71 -7.53
N VAL A 329 -5.40 2.37 -7.56
CA VAL A 329 -4.29 1.52 -7.99
C VAL A 329 -4.79 0.10 -8.26
N ASN A 330 -4.22 -0.59 -9.26
CA ASN A 330 -4.47 -2.01 -9.48
C ASN A 330 -3.80 -2.87 -8.39
N TYR A 331 -4.37 -2.87 -7.18
CA TYR A 331 -3.81 -3.61 -6.04
C TYR A 331 -4.09 -5.11 -6.13
N ILE A 332 -5.03 -5.54 -6.96
CA ILE A 332 -5.41 -6.95 -7.14
C ILE A 332 -4.33 -7.71 -7.89
N CYS A 333 -3.88 -7.19 -9.05
CA CYS A 333 -2.76 -7.72 -9.83
C CYS A 333 -2.73 -9.26 -9.90
N HIS A 334 -1.80 -9.93 -9.21
CA HIS A 334 -1.67 -11.39 -9.18
C HIS A 334 -1.89 -11.99 -7.78
N LEU A 335 -2.29 -13.23 -7.61
CA LEU A 335 -2.96 -14.09 -8.58
C LEU A 335 -4.40 -13.60 -8.77
N PHE A 336 -4.86 -13.50 -10.02
CA PHE A 336 -6.27 -13.23 -10.33
C PHE A 336 -6.91 -14.46 -10.98
N VAL A 337 -8.07 -14.85 -10.46
CA VAL A 337 -8.85 -16.01 -10.92
C VAL A 337 -10.29 -15.56 -11.17
N VAL A 338 -10.86 -15.96 -12.29
CA VAL A 338 -12.24 -15.60 -12.65
C VAL A 338 -12.96 -16.81 -13.23
N SER A 339 -14.26 -16.95 -12.96
CA SER A 339 -15.06 -18.02 -13.56
C SER A 339 -15.06 -17.85 -15.08
N HIS A 340 -15.03 -18.97 -15.79
CA HIS A 340 -15.00 -18.94 -17.25
C HIS A 340 -16.28 -18.28 -17.81
N GLU A 341 -17.43 -18.53 -17.19
CA GLU A 341 -18.70 -17.89 -17.56
C GLU A 341 -18.60 -16.35 -17.46
N LEU A 342 -18.09 -15.83 -16.35
CA LEU A 342 -17.92 -14.38 -16.17
C LEU A 342 -16.89 -13.80 -17.15
N ALA A 343 -15.76 -14.48 -17.36
CA ALA A 343 -14.74 -14.06 -18.31
C ALA A 343 -15.29 -13.97 -19.76
N ALA A 344 -16.16 -14.91 -20.13
CA ALA A 344 -16.85 -14.92 -21.42
C ALA A 344 -17.91 -13.82 -21.51
N GLU A 345 -18.66 -13.57 -20.43
CA GLU A 345 -19.66 -12.50 -20.35
C GLU A 345 -19.01 -11.12 -20.57
N VAL A 346 -17.90 -10.84 -19.88
CA VAL A 346 -17.25 -9.52 -19.94
C VAL A 346 -16.39 -9.32 -21.19
N GLY A 347 -16.07 -10.39 -21.91
CA GLY A 347 -15.43 -10.33 -23.23
C GLY A 347 -13.91 -10.12 -23.24
N GLY A 348 -13.14 -10.98 -22.55
CA GLY A 348 -11.66 -11.07 -22.69
C GLY A 348 -10.90 -9.75 -22.48
N PHE A 349 -9.66 -9.66 -22.98
CA PHE A 349 -8.80 -8.48 -22.87
C PHE A 349 -8.98 -7.52 -24.05
N CYS A 350 -9.02 -6.22 -23.75
CA CYS A 350 -9.25 -5.16 -24.73
C CYS A 350 -7.94 -4.42 -25.09
N HIS A 351 -7.54 -4.49 -26.35
CA HIS A 351 -6.27 -3.91 -26.84
C HIS A 351 -6.13 -2.39 -26.64
N GLU A 352 -7.24 -1.66 -26.49
CA GLU A 352 -7.24 -0.21 -26.22
C GLU A 352 -6.58 0.16 -24.87
N PHE A 353 -6.49 -0.83 -23.98
CA PHE A 353 -5.87 -0.73 -22.66
C PHE A 353 -4.51 -1.43 -22.57
N ASP A 354 -3.89 -1.83 -23.69
CA ASP A 354 -2.54 -2.44 -23.66
C ASP A 354 -1.56 -1.58 -22.82
N GLY A 355 -0.95 -2.22 -21.82
CA GLY A 355 -0.17 -1.58 -20.74
C GLY A 355 -0.87 -1.63 -19.38
N ALA A 356 -2.20 -1.68 -19.35
CA ALA A 356 -3.06 -1.83 -18.17
C ALA A 356 -4.31 -2.68 -18.49
N GLN A 357 -4.17 -3.62 -19.42
CA GLN A 357 -5.26 -4.45 -19.95
C GLN A 357 -5.88 -5.36 -18.89
N ASP A 358 -5.05 -5.81 -17.94
CA ASP A 358 -5.45 -6.53 -16.73
C ASP A 358 -6.31 -5.66 -15.83
N TYR A 359 -5.98 -4.39 -15.67
CA TYR A 359 -6.72 -3.46 -14.84
C TYR A 359 -8.15 -3.23 -15.36
N ASP A 360 -8.32 -2.99 -16.67
CA ASP A 360 -9.66 -2.91 -17.29
C ASP A 360 -10.42 -4.23 -17.19
N PHE A 361 -9.75 -5.37 -17.41
CA PHE A 361 -10.38 -6.68 -17.29
C PHE A 361 -10.87 -6.96 -15.87
N ILE A 362 -10.07 -6.65 -14.85
CA ILE A 362 -10.43 -6.77 -13.44
C ILE A 362 -11.64 -5.87 -13.13
N PHE A 363 -11.68 -4.64 -13.61
CA PHE A 363 -12.86 -3.78 -13.43
C PHE A 363 -14.11 -4.41 -14.04
N ARG A 364 -14.07 -4.83 -15.31
CA ARG A 364 -15.24 -5.45 -15.95
C ARG A 364 -15.70 -6.72 -15.24
N CYS A 365 -14.77 -7.55 -14.75
CA CYS A 365 -15.11 -8.72 -13.94
C CYS A 365 -15.79 -8.33 -12.63
N THR A 366 -15.20 -7.40 -11.88
CA THR A 366 -15.72 -7.00 -10.56
C THR A 366 -17.04 -6.22 -10.62
N GLU A 367 -17.31 -5.53 -11.73
CA GLU A 367 -18.60 -4.88 -12.02
C GLU A 367 -19.76 -5.90 -12.17
N ARG A 368 -19.45 -7.14 -12.54
CA ARG A 368 -20.45 -8.17 -12.92
C ARG A 368 -20.43 -9.40 -12.00
N ALA A 369 -19.39 -9.57 -11.18
CA ALA A 369 -19.24 -10.71 -10.29
C ALA A 369 -20.36 -10.79 -9.25
N ALA A 370 -20.90 -11.99 -9.02
CA ALA A 370 -21.83 -12.21 -7.91
C ALA A 370 -21.10 -12.15 -6.56
N LYS A 371 -19.89 -12.72 -6.50
CA LYS A 371 -19.04 -12.71 -5.31
C LYS A 371 -17.56 -12.63 -5.68
N ILE A 372 -16.86 -11.72 -5.00
CA ILE A 372 -15.42 -11.55 -5.04
C ILE A 372 -14.83 -12.06 -3.72
N CYS A 373 -13.82 -12.93 -3.80
CA CYS A 373 -13.19 -13.54 -2.64
C CYS A 373 -11.68 -13.27 -2.61
N HIS A 374 -11.20 -12.82 -1.45
CA HIS A 374 -9.77 -12.68 -1.19
C HIS A 374 -9.23 -13.89 -0.42
N ILE A 375 -8.05 -14.38 -0.81
CA ILE A 375 -7.28 -15.39 -0.10
C ILE A 375 -6.05 -14.69 0.51
N PRO A 376 -6.01 -14.44 1.84
CA PRO A 376 -4.94 -13.71 2.50
C PRO A 376 -3.68 -14.57 2.71
N LYS A 377 -3.17 -15.12 1.60
CA LYS A 377 -1.98 -15.95 1.49
C LYS A 377 -1.20 -15.51 0.26
N VAL A 378 0.13 -15.46 0.38
CA VAL A 378 1.02 -15.26 -0.77
C VAL A 378 0.97 -16.52 -1.62
N LEU A 379 0.27 -16.47 -2.76
CA LEU A 379 0.11 -17.61 -3.68
C LEU A 379 0.82 -17.38 -5.04
N TYR A 380 1.45 -16.22 -5.19
CA TYR A 380 2.09 -15.78 -6.42
C TYR A 380 3.37 -15.00 -6.13
N HIS A 381 4.41 -15.24 -6.94
CA HIS A 381 5.73 -14.67 -6.82
C HIS A 381 6.08 -13.90 -8.09
N TRP A 382 6.02 -12.57 -8.03
CA TRP A 382 6.27 -11.68 -9.17
C TRP A 382 7.76 -11.38 -9.36
N ARG A 383 8.34 -11.78 -10.49
CA ARG A 383 9.75 -11.63 -10.78
C ARG A 383 10.12 -10.20 -11.19
N CYS A 384 11.08 -9.63 -10.46
CA CYS A 384 11.63 -8.31 -10.76
C CYS A 384 12.87 -8.40 -11.67
N HIS A 385 12.75 -8.06 -12.96
CA HIS A 385 13.87 -7.84 -13.89
C HIS A 385 13.70 -6.55 -14.72
N LYS A 386 14.71 -6.15 -15.50
CA LYS A 386 14.74 -4.84 -16.19
C LYS A 386 13.58 -4.60 -17.18
N ASP A 387 13.05 -5.66 -17.76
CA ASP A 387 11.92 -5.59 -18.70
C ASP A 387 10.56 -5.72 -17.98
N SER A 388 10.57 -6.10 -16.70
CA SER A 388 9.40 -6.12 -15.82
C SER A 388 9.04 -4.71 -15.38
N THR A 389 7.74 -4.43 -15.38
CA THR A 389 7.18 -3.16 -14.91
C THR A 389 7.53 -2.90 -13.43
N ALA A 390 7.73 -3.96 -12.64
CA ALA A 390 8.14 -3.86 -11.24
C ALA A 390 9.52 -3.20 -11.03
N SER A 391 10.41 -3.21 -12.05
CA SER A 391 11.78 -2.66 -11.92
C SER A 391 12.01 -1.34 -12.67
N ASN A 392 11.15 -0.94 -13.61
CA ASN A 392 11.38 0.26 -14.43
C ASN A 392 10.11 1.03 -14.86
N PRO A 393 9.37 1.63 -13.91
CA PRO A 393 8.11 2.37 -14.16
C PRO A 393 8.26 3.51 -15.20
N GLU A 394 9.33 4.30 -15.10
CA GLU A 394 9.53 5.51 -15.92
C GLU A 394 9.68 5.24 -17.43
N SER A 395 10.10 4.02 -17.80
CA SER A 395 10.25 3.61 -19.21
C SER A 395 8.95 3.22 -19.91
N LYS A 396 7.83 3.16 -19.17
CA LYS A 396 6.51 2.72 -19.68
C LYS A 396 5.39 3.70 -19.33
N LEU A 397 5.59 5.00 -19.56
CA LEU A 397 4.57 6.04 -19.30
C LEU A 397 3.19 5.73 -19.92
N TYR A 398 3.18 5.10 -21.11
CA TYR A 398 1.95 4.68 -21.79
C TYR A 398 1.06 3.75 -20.94
N ALA A 399 1.65 2.94 -20.04
CA ALA A 399 0.92 2.02 -19.18
C ALA A 399 0.11 2.78 -18.11
N PHE A 400 0.65 3.89 -17.60
CA PHE A 400 -0.08 4.73 -16.63
C PHE A 400 -1.22 5.50 -17.30
N GLU A 401 -1.00 5.98 -18.53
CA GLU A 401 -2.09 6.57 -19.32
C GLU A 401 -3.17 5.53 -19.62
N ALA A 402 -2.80 4.28 -19.93
CA ALA A 402 -3.75 3.19 -20.12
C ALA A 402 -4.54 2.88 -18.84
N GLY A 403 -3.89 2.90 -17.67
CA GLY A 403 -4.57 2.70 -16.39
C GLY A 403 -5.55 3.83 -16.05
N ALA A 404 -5.20 5.09 -16.30
CA ALA A 404 -6.13 6.20 -16.16
C ALA A 404 -7.35 6.06 -17.09
N ARG A 405 -7.15 5.59 -18.34
CA ARG A 405 -8.24 5.28 -19.27
C ARG A 405 -9.11 4.12 -18.79
N ALA A 406 -8.52 3.07 -18.21
CA ALA A 406 -9.25 1.93 -17.66
C ALA A 406 -10.18 2.36 -16.51
N ILE A 407 -9.71 3.22 -15.61
CA ILE A 407 -10.53 3.77 -14.51
C ILE A 407 -11.65 4.66 -15.06
N MET A 408 -11.38 5.53 -16.03
CA MET A 408 -12.43 6.33 -16.67
C MET A 408 -13.48 5.46 -17.37
N ALA A 409 -13.05 4.42 -18.09
CA ALA A 409 -13.97 3.47 -18.73
C ALA A 409 -14.81 2.71 -17.69
N HIS A 410 -14.24 2.36 -16.53
CA HIS A 410 -14.99 1.83 -15.41
C HIS A 410 -16.08 2.81 -14.94
N TYR A 411 -15.74 4.08 -14.71
CA TYR A 411 -16.71 5.10 -14.31
C TYR A 411 -17.86 5.26 -15.30
N ASP A 412 -17.57 5.26 -16.60
CA ASP A 412 -18.57 5.32 -17.65
C ASP A 412 -19.53 4.12 -17.59
N ARG A 413 -19.01 2.90 -17.35
CA ARG A 413 -19.83 1.68 -17.26
C ARG A 413 -20.72 1.65 -16.02
N VAL A 414 -20.25 2.16 -14.88
CA VAL A 414 -21.01 2.16 -13.62
C VAL A 414 -21.81 3.45 -13.38
N GLY A 415 -21.79 4.40 -14.31
CA GLY A 415 -22.57 5.64 -14.23
C GLY A 415 -22.04 6.66 -13.22
N ILE A 416 -20.74 6.62 -12.91
CA ILE A 416 -20.09 7.60 -12.05
C ILE A 416 -19.57 8.76 -12.91
N GLU A 417 -19.97 10.00 -12.58
CA GLU A 417 -19.53 11.18 -13.33
C GLU A 417 -18.19 11.70 -12.77
N ALA A 418 -17.08 11.22 -13.34
CA ALA A 418 -15.76 11.78 -13.12
C ALA A 418 -15.40 12.81 -14.20
N GLU A 419 -14.73 13.89 -13.81
CA GLU A 419 -14.20 14.89 -14.76
C GLU A 419 -12.89 14.40 -15.40
N LYS A 420 -12.02 13.78 -14.59
CA LYS A 420 -10.73 13.24 -15.02
C LYS A 420 -10.19 12.24 -14.01
N VAL A 421 -9.30 11.38 -14.50
CA VAL A 421 -8.37 10.58 -13.69
C VAL A 421 -6.97 11.04 -14.03
N GLU A 422 -6.23 11.50 -13.02
CA GLU A 422 -4.87 12.01 -13.18
C GLU A 422 -3.86 11.27 -12.32
N LYS A 423 -2.57 11.53 -12.55
CA LYS A 423 -1.49 10.96 -11.74
C LYS A 423 -1.62 11.47 -10.30
N GLY A 424 -1.64 10.54 -9.34
CA GLY A 424 -1.59 10.83 -7.92
C GLY A 424 -0.17 11.10 -7.40
N VAL A 425 0.13 10.63 -6.19
CA VAL A 425 1.43 10.87 -5.54
C VAL A 425 2.62 10.24 -6.28
N ASP A 426 2.38 9.12 -6.97
CA ASP A 426 3.40 8.39 -7.71
C ASP A 426 2.80 7.75 -8.98
N TYR A 427 3.65 7.28 -9.89
CA TYR A 427 3.23 6.55 -11.07
C TYR A 427 2.53 5.24 -10.69
N GLY A 428 1.38 4.97 -11.31
CA GLY A 428 0.53 3.83 -10.98
C GLY A 428 -0.45 4.11 -9.84
N ILE A 429 -0.34 5.27 -9.18
CA ILE A 429 -1.35 5.78 -8.25
C ILE A 429 -2.15 6.88 -8.96
N TYR A 430 -3.48 6.82 -8.84
CA TYR A 430 -4.40 7.68 -9.56
C TYR A 430 -5.24 8.54 -8.61
N HIS A 431 -5.51 9.77 -9.04
CA HIS A 431 -6.46 10.68 -8.41
C HIS A 431 -7.67 10.83 -9.33
N SER A 432 -8.85 10.48 -8.83
CA SER A 432 -10.11 10.73 -9.54
C SER A 432 -10.74 12.03 -9.06
N VAL A 433 -11.02 12.94 -9.99
CA VAL A 433 -11.73 14.19 -9.71
C VAL A 433 -13.17 14.02 -10.19
N TYR A 434 -14.13 14.07 -9.26
CA TYR A 434 -15.55 13.87 -9.54
C TYR A 434 -16.24 15.18 -9.91
N ARG A 435 -17.23 15.10 -10.80
CA ARG A 435 -18.07 16.25 -11.15
C ARG A 435 -19.06 16.54 -10.02
N ILE A 436 -19.03 17.76 -9.51
CA ILE A 436 -20.02 18.21 -8.52
C ILE A 436 -21.33 18.60 -9.21
N LYS A 437 -22.42 17.93 -8.82
CA LYS A 437 -23.79 18.20 -9.31
C LYS A 437 -24.48 19.26 -8.47
N ASP A 438 -25.24 20.14 -9.11
CA ASP A 438 -26.21 21.09 -8.51
C ASP A 438 -25.70 22.10 -7.46
N ASN A 439 -24.39 22.17 -7.18
CA ASN A 439 -23.79 23.06 -6.18
C ASN A 439 -24.60 23.08 -4.84
N PRO A 440 -24.84 21.93 -4.18
CA PRO A 440 -25.73 21.81 -3.04
C PRO A 440 -25.22 22.57 -1.81
N LEU A 441 -26.13 23.06 -0.97
CA LEU A 441 -25.75 23.58 0.34
C LEU A 441 -25.14 22.45 1.21
N VAL A 442 -23.96 22.68 1.76
CA VAL A 442 -23.30 21.83 2.76
C VAL A 442 -23.41 22.51 4.14
N SER A 443 -23.94 21.78 5.12
CA SER A 443 -24.00 22.26 6.51
C SER A 443 -22.77 21.76 7.28
N VAL A 444 -21.91 22.69 7.70
CA VAL A 444 -20.71 22.41 8.49
C VAL A 444 -21.08 22.48 9.97
N ILE A 445 -20.97 21.36 10.69
CA ILE A 445 -21.33 21.24 12.11
C ILE A 445 -20.05 21.28 12.94
N ILE A 446 -19.93 22.27 13.82
CA ILE A 446 -18.71 22.52 14.61
C ILE A 446 -19.04 22.69 16.10
N PRO A 447 -18.82 21.68 16.95
CA PRO A 447 -18.84 21.85 18.40
C PRO A 447 -17.73 22.79 18.88
N ASN A 448 -18.02 23.77 19.75
CA ASN A 448 -16.99 24.66 20.29
C ASN A 448 -17.24 25.08 21.75
N LYS A 449 -16.21 24.91 22.58
CA LYS A 449 -16.14 25.40 23.96
C LYS A 449 -14.86 26.20 24.16
N ASP A 450 -14.93 27.47 24.57
CA ASP A 450 -13.79 28.27 25.05
C ASP A 450 -12.53 28.40 24.15
N HIS A 451 -12.64 28.00 22.88
CA HIS A 451 -11.56 27.89 21.89
C HIS A 451 -11.79 28.80 20.67
N HIS A 452 -12.16 30.06 20.92
CA HIS A 452 -12.52 31.01 19.86
C HIS A 452 -11.41 31.30 18.84
N MET A 453 -10.12 31.21 19.22
CA MET A 453 -9.01 31.42 18.29
C MET A 453 -8.85 30.27 17.29
N ASP A 454 -8.98 29.03 17.77
CA ASP A 454 -8.94 27.86 16.92
C ASP A 454 -10.15 27.85 15.97
N LEU A 455 -11.35 28.16 16.51
CA LEU A 455 -12.57 28.28 15.72
C LEU A 455 -12.48 29.35 14.62
N ASP A 456 -11.86 30.50 14.89
CA ASP A 456 -11.63 31.53 13.86
C ASP A 456 -10.67 31.04 12.79
N THR A 457 -9.58 30.39 13.17
CA THR A 457 -8.62 29.79 12.23
C THR A 457 -9.33 28.79 11.30
N CYS A 458 -10.24 27.99 11.85
CA CYS A 458 -11.05 27.02 11.13
C CYS A 458 -12.04 27.70 10.16
N ILE A 459 -13.01 28.47 10.66
CA ILE A 459 -14.09 29.04 9.84
C ILE A 459 -13.53 30.06 8.84
N ARG A 460 -12.70 31.00 9.31
CA ARG A 460 -12.12 32.04 8.43
C ARG A 460 -11.22 31.43 7.38
N GLY A 461 -10.43 30.42 7.74
CA GLY A 461 -9.61 29.67 6.79
C GLY A 461 -10.44 29.09 5.64
N ILE A 462 -11.61 28.53 5.94
CA ILE A 462 -12.53 27.97 4.94
C ILE A 462 -13.20 29.09 4.14
N GLU A 463 -13.79 30.09 4.79
CA GLU A 463 -14.45 31.23 4.14
C GLU A 463 -13.54 31.95 3.14
N GLU A 464 -12.28 32.18 3.53
CA GLU A 464 -11.31 32.93 2.71
C GLU A 464 -10.67 32.07 1.62
N ARG A 465 -10.30 30.81 1.92
CA ARG A 465 -9.44 30.01 1.03
C ARG A 465 -10.12 28.82 0.36
N ALA A 466 -11.19 28.25 0.89
CA ALA A 466 -11.84 27.08 0.26
C ALA A 466 -12.46 27.45 -1.09
N THR A 467 -12.41 26.54 -2.07
CA THR A 467 -12.95 26.81 -3.42
C THR A 467 -14.46 26.63 -3.48
N TYR A 468 -15.02 25.71 -2.70
CA TYR A 468 -16.47 25.56 -2.56
C TYR A 468 -17.05 26.60 -1.60
N LYS A 469 -18.08 27.33 -2.05
CA LYS A 469 -18.65 28.48 -1.29
C LYS A 469 -20.09 28.30 -0.79
N ASN A 470 -20.83 27.29 -1.26
CA ASN A 470 -22.22 27.11 -0.84
C ASN A 470 -22.31 26.38 0.51
N LEU A 471 -21.94 27.09 1.58
CA LEU A 471 -21.79 26.57 2.93
C LEU A 471 -22.69 27.31 3.92
N GLU A 472 -23.16 26.61 4.94
CA GLU A 472 -23.58 27.21 6.21
C GLU A 472 -22.80 26.57 7.36
N PHE A 473 -22.42 27.37 8.35
CA PHE A 473 -21.73 26.91 9.55
C PHE A 473 -22.70 26.92 10.72
N ILE A 474 -22.82 25.78 11.39
CA ILE A 474 -23.60 25.60 12.61
C ILE A 474 -22.60 25.33 13.72
N VAL A 475 -22.25 26.39 14.44
CA VAL A 475 -21.39 26.30 15.62
C VAL A 475 -22.26 25.91 16.80
N VAL A 476 -22.02 24.72 17.37
CA VAL A 476 -22.73 24.25 18.55
C VAL A 476 -21.92 24.65 19.77
N GLU A 477 -22.36 25.73 20.41
CA GLU A 477 -21.84 26.17 21.69
C GLU A 477 -22.19 25.13 22.75
N ASN A 478 -21.20 24.60 23.48
CA ASN A 478 -21.40 23.57 24.51
C ASN A 478 -20.79 23.92 25.89
N ASN A 479 -21.32 24.96 26.52
CA ASN A 479 -21.06 25.44 27.88
C ASN A 479 -19.69 26.12 28.08
N SER A 480 -19.35 27.07 27.20
CA SER A 480 -18.23 28.01 27.36
C SER A 480 -18.40 28.88 28.60
N THR A 481 -17.27 29.27 29.17
CA THR A 481 -17.21 30.07 30.41
C THR A 481 -16.53 31.42 30.20
N LYS A 482 -15.77 31.57 29.12
CA LYS A 482 -14.98 32.79 28.83
C LYS A 482 -15.83 33.82 28.08
N LYS A 483 -15.83 35.06 28.56
CA LYS A 483 -16.54 36.18 27.92
C LYS A 483 -16.09 36.40 26.48
N GLU A 484 -14.79 36.23 26.24
CA GLU A 484 -14.15 36.41 24.93
C GLU A 484 -14.75 35.47 23.87
N THR A 485 -15.20 34.29 24.28
CA THR A 485 -15.85 33.31 23.38
C THR A 485 -17.22 33.80 22.93
N PHE A 486 -18.02 34.36 23.84
CA PHE A 486 -19.34 34.91 23.49
C PHE A 486 -19.22 36.20 22.69
N ASP A 487 -18.27 37.09 23.04
CA ASP A 487 -17.96 38.29 22.25
C ASP A 487 -17.53 37.91 20.81
N TYR A 488 -16.80 36.81 20.67
CA TYR A 488 -16.41 36.26 19.37
C TYR A 488 -17.61 35.75 18.57
N TYR A 489 -18.51 34.97 19.18
CA TYR A 489 -19.72 34.49 18.51
C TYR A 489 -20.59 35.63 17.97
N ASP A 490 -20.74 36.71 18.72
CA ASP A 490 -21.45 37.90 18.28
C ASP A 490 -20.76 38.59 17.11
N ARG A 491 -19.43 38.58 17.07
CA ARG A 491 -18.64 39.18 16.00
C ARG A 491 -18.72 38.35 14.72
N ILE A 492 -18.44 37.05 14.80
CA ILE A 492 -18.34 36.20 13.60
C ILE A 492 -19.69 36.06 12.88
N GLN A 493 -20.81 35.99 13.60
CA GLN A 493 -22.14 35.94 12.98
C GLN A 493 -22.54 37.26 12.28
N LYS A 494 -21.97 38.40 12.71
CA LYS A 494 -22.16 39.69 12.02
C LYS A 494 -21.26 39.81 10.79
N GLU A 495 -20.09 39.19 10.85
CA GLU A 495 -19.11 39.19 9.77
C GLU A 495 -19.51 38.25 8.63
N PHE A 496 -19.94 37.02 8.96
CA PHE A 496 -20.33 35.99 8.01
C PHE A 496 -21.80 35.60 8.19
N SER A 497 -22.63 35.97 7.22
CA SER A 497 -24.09 35.74 7.26
C SER A 497 -24.53 34.27 7.23
N ASN A 498 -23.62 33.38 6.84
CA ASN A 498 -23.81 31.94 6.79
C ASN A 498 -23.30 31.23 8.06
N VAL A 499 -22.83 31.96 9.08
CA VAL A 499 -22.47 31.40 10.39
C VAL A 499 -23.63 31.56 11.36
N ARG A 500 -24.00 30.47 12.03
CA ARG A 500 -25.03 30.44 13.06
C ARG A 500 -24.52 29.72 14.30
N VAL A 501 -24.67 30.34 15.46
CA VAL A 501 -24.36 29.73 16.76
C VAL A 501 -25.65 29.21 17.41
N VAL A 502 -25.63 27.97 17.90
CA VAL A 502 -26.73 27.33 18.62
C VAL A 502 -26.24 26.82 19.98
N ASN A 503 -27.07 26.92 21.02
CA ASN A 503 -26.65 26.65 22.40
C ASN A 503 -27.07 25.26 22.86
N TRP A 504 -26.11 24.49 23.37
CA TRP A 504 -26.32 23.22 24.05
C TRP A 504 -26.19 23.40 25.57
N GLU A 505 -27.32 23.29 26.28
CA GLU A 505 -27.41 23.55 27.73
C GLU A 505 -27.41 22.27 28.59
N ARG A 506 -26.98 21.13 28.03
CA ARG A 506 -26.87 19.85 28.76
C ARG A 506 -25.40 19.49 29.03
N GLU A 507 -25.18 18.37 29.71
CA GLU A 507 -23.83 17.84 29.93
C GLU A 507 -23.08 17.55 28.62
N PHE A 508 -21.75 17.53 28.68
CA PHE A 508 -20.93 17.29 27.50
C PHE A 508 -21.11 15.86 27.00
N ASN A 509 -21.59 15.73 25.76
CA ASN A 509 -21.65 14.49 25.02
C ASN A 509 -21.42 14.83 23.54
N TYR A 510 -20.27 14.46 23.00
CA TYR A 510 -19.86 14.84 21.65
C TYR A 510 -20.86 14.35 20.59
N ALA A 511 -21.34 13.11 20.74
CA ALA A 511 -22.36 12.55 19.87
C ALA A 511 -23.67 13.36 19.92
N ALA A 512 -24.18 13.62 21.12
CA ALA A 512 -25.43 14.37 21.30
C ALA A 512 -25.34 15.82 20.81
N ILE A 513 -24.19 16.47 21.00
CA ILE A 513 -23.92 17.84 20.55
C ILE A 513 -23.94 17.91 19.02
N ASN A 514 -23.29 16.96 18.34
CA ASN A 514 -23.33 16.88 16.88
C ASN A 514 -24.74 16.57 16.36
N ASN A 515 -25.43 15.60 16.96
CA ASN A 515 -26.83 15.29 16.63
C ASN A 515 -27.73 16.53 16.77
N TYR A 516 -27.56 17.30 17.84
CA TYR A 516 -28.27 18.56 18.06
C TYR A 516 -27.97 19.59 16.97
N GLY A 517 -26.69 19.76 16.59
CA GLY A 517 -26.28 20.63 15.49
C GLY A 517 -26.98 20.28 14.16
N VAL A 518 -27.09 18.98 13.84
CA VAL A 518 -27.77 18.50 12.63
C VAL A 518 -29.24 18.92 12.56
N THR A 519 -29.92 19.09 13.70
CA THR A 519 -31.32 19.55 13.71
C THR A 519 -31.52 20.96 13.14
N PHE A 520 -30.45 21.77 13.07
CA PHE A 520 -30.45 23.10 12.48
C PHE A 520 -29.94 23.14 11.03
N ALA A 521 -29.41 22.02 10.52
CA ALA A 521 -28.85 21.89 9.18
C ALA A 521 -29.92 21.96 8.10
N LYS A 522 -29.71 22.79 7.09
CA LYS A 522 -30.53 22.94 5.89
C LYS A 522 -29.92 22.25 4.66
N GLY A 523 -28.62 22.01 4.68
CA GLY A 523 -27.87 21.32 3.65
C GLY A 523 -28.28 19.86 3.50
N LYS A 524 -28.19 19.36 2.27
CA LYS A 524 -28.38 17.92 1.97
C LYS A 524 -27.18 17.08 2.43
N TYR A 525 -26.03 17.73 2.58
CA TYR A 525 -24.77 17.14 3.02
C TYR A 525 -24.36 17.78 4.34
N LEU A 526 -23.93 16.95 5.27
CA LEU A 526 -23.41 17.33 6.57
C LEU A 526 -21.89 17.17 6.52
N LEU A 527 -21.15 18.20 6.93
CA LEU A 527 -19.71 18.12 7.18
C LEU A 527 -19.48 18.28 8.68
N PHE A 528 -19.16 17.19 9.37
CA PHE A 528 -18.72 17.26 10.76
C PHE A 528 -17.26 17.68 10.78
N LEU A 529 -16.95 18.71 11.57
CA LEU A 529 -15.63 19.31 11.60
C LEU A 529 -15.31 19.76 13.03
N ASN A 530 -14.13 19.40 13.51
CA ASN A 530 -13.67 19.91 14.80
C ASN A 530 -13.26 21.39 14.70
N ASN A 531 -13.38 22.12 15.80
CA ASN A 531 -13.07 23.55 15.87
C ASN A 531 -11.57 23.88 15.72
N ASP A 532 -10.69 22.90 15.93
CA ASP A 532 -9.22 23.04 15.91
C ASP A 532 -8.58 22.43 14.65
N THR A 533 -9.32 22.47 13.53
CA THR A 533 -8.80 22.14 12.21
C THR A 533 -8.31 23.38 11.46
N GLU A 534 -7.26 23.24 10.65
CA GLU A 534 -6.79 24.28 9.74
C GLU A 534 -6.70 23.76 8.31
N LEU A 535 -7.29 24.52 7.39
CA LEU A 535 -7.34 24.19 5.97
C LEU A 535 -5.95 24.15 5.33
N ILE A 536 -5.63 23.04 4.66
CA ILE A 536 -4.43 22.89 3.81
C ILE A 536 -4.83 22.87 2.33
N ALA A 537 -5.73 21.97 1.92
CA ALA A 537 -6.16 21.82 0.53
C ALA A 537 -7.44 22.63 0.24
N PRO A 538 -7.39 23.71 -0.57
CA PRO A 538 -8.55 24.57 -0.84
C PRO A 538 -9.81 23.85 -1.36
N ASN A 539 -9.64 22.76 -2.09
CA ASN A 539 -10.70 21.98 -2.73
C ASN A 539 -11.21 20.79 -1.89
N PHE A 540 -10.88 20.73 -0.59
CA PHE A 540 -11.22 19.57 0.25
C PHE A 540 -12.73 19.29 0.31
N ILE A 541 -13.58 20.31 0.15
CA ILE A 541 -15.04 20.13 0.18
C ILE A 541 -15.51 19.42 -1.08
N GLU A 542 -14.98 19.79 -2.24
CA GLU A 542 -15.24 19.13 -3.52
C GLU A 542 -14.74 17.67 -3.49
N GLU A 543 -13.56 17.42 -2.92
CA GLU A 543 -12.99 16.08 -2.75
C GLU A 543 -13.90 15.15 -1.91
N LEU A 544 -14.51 15.68 -0.84
CA LEU A 544 -15.45 14.92 0.00
C LEU A 544 -16.84 14.82 -0.63
N LEU A 545 -17.32 15.92 -1.22
CA LEU A 545 -18.66 16.03 -1.80
C LEU A 545 -18.80 15.17 -3.06
N GLY A 546 -17.78 15.13 -3.91
CA GLY A 546 -17.76 14.30 -5.11
C GLY A 546 -17.94 12.82 -4.79
N LEU A 547 -17.27 12.34 -3.74
CA LEU A 547 -17.48 10.99 -3.22
C LEU A 547 -18.88 10.82 -2.62
N CYS A 548 -19.31 11.73 -1.74
CA CYS A 548 -20.63 11.67 -1.10
C CYS A 548 -21.81 11.83 -2.07
N GLN A 549 -21.59 12.32 -3.29
CA GLN A 549 -22.62 12.38 -4.34
C GLN A 549 -22.86 11.03 -5.01
N ARG A 550 -21.93 10.08 -4.90
CA ARG A 550 -22.14 8.71 -5.38
C ARG A 550 -23.18 8.00 -4.54
N ASP A 551 -23.95 7.11 -5.15
CA ASP A 551 -25.03 6.40 -4.46
C ASP A 551 -24.54 5.29 -3.53
N ASP A 552 -23.39 4.69 -3.83
CA ASP A 552 -22.73 3.65 -3.05
C ASP A 552 -22.02 4.19 -1.79
N VAL A 553 -21.64 5.46 -1.77
CA VAL A 553 -20.94 6.10 -0.65
C VAL A 553 -21.92 6.71 0.36
N GLY A 554 -21.70 6.40 1.64
CA GLY A 554 -22.43 6.99 2.75
C GLY A 554 -21.64 8.05 3.51
N ILE A 555 -20.31 7.87 3.60
CA ILE A 555 -19.40 8.77 4.32
C ILE A 555 -18.11 8.96 3.51
N ALA A 556 -17.60 10.20 3.46
CA ALA A 556 -16.24 10.50 3.02
C ALA A 556 -15.44 11.17 4.16
N GLY A 557 -14.23 10.69 4.46
CA GLY A 557 -13.34 11.24 5.49
C GLY A 557 -12.07 11.84 4.92
N ALA A 558 -11.60 12.92 5.54
CA ALA A 558 -10.38 13.62 5.13
C ALA A 558 -9.10 12.96 5.69
N LYS A 559 -7.95 13.33 5.14
CA LYS A 559 -6.64 13.12 5.76
C LYS A 559 -6.32 14.26 6.71
N LEU A 560 -5.91 13.91 7.92
CA LEU A 560 -5.55 14.88 8.96
C LEU A 560 -4.09 14.74 9.35
N LEU A 561 -3.40 15.87 9.42
CA LEU A 561 -2.02 15.98 9.87
C LEU A 561 -1.93 16.67 11.24
N TYR A 562 -0.94 16.27 12.02
CA TYR A 562 -0.45 17.05 13.15
C TYR A 562 0.35 18.28 12.66
N GLN A 563 0.63 19.21 13.59
CA GLN A 563 1.40 20.43 13.32
C GLN A 563 2.81 20.20 12.77
N ASP A 564 3.37 19.01 13.02
CA ASP A 564 4.70 18.61 12.59
C ASP A 564 4.68 17.84 11.25
N ASP A 565 3.60 17.99 10.48
CA ASP A 565 3.41 17.35 9.17
C ASP A 565 3.35 15.81 9.22
N THR A 566 3.20 15.22 10.41
CA THR A 566 2.94 13.79 10.56
C THR A 566 1.46 13.45 10.50
N ILE A 567 1.13 12.25 10.02
CA ILE A 567 -0.25 11.79 9.89
C ILE A 567 -0.87 11.58 11.29
N GLN A 568 -2.06 12.12 11.47
CA GLN A 568 -2.95 11.80 12.59
C GLN A 568 -4.05 10.83 12.15
N HIS A 569 -4.64 11.06 10.98
CA HIS A 569 -5.71 10.22 10.45
C HIS A 569 -5.52 9.94 8.97
N ALA A 570 -5.55 8.65 8.62
CA ALA A 570 -5.53 8.15 7.25
C ALA A 570 -6.44 6.92 7.09
N GLY A 571 -7.62 6.96 7.72
CA GLY A 571 -8.51 5.82 7.95
C GLY A 571 -8.41 5.24 9.37
N VAL A 572 -9.39 4.42 9.73
CA VAL A 572 -9.45 3.68 11.00
C VAL A 572 -9.71 2.20 10.73
N VAL A 573 -8.95 1.36 11.42
CA VAL A 573 -9.09 -0.11 11.42
C VAL A 573 -9.65 -0.56 12.77
N VAL A 574 -10.68 -1.39 12.72
CA VAL A 574 -11.29 -2.03 13.90
C VAL A 574 -10.42 -3.21 14.34
N GLY A 575 -10.22 -3.34 15.65
CA GLY A 575 -9.32 -4.30 16.29
C GLY A 575 -7.93 -3.75 16.62
N PHE A 576 -7.52 -2.60 16.08
CA PHE A 576 -6.26 -1.94 16.48
C PHE A 576 -6.26 -1.58 17.97
N GLY A 577 -5.18 -1.95 18.65
CA GLY A 577 -5.07 -1.79 20.10
C GLY A 577 -6.18 -2.52 20.88
N GLY A 578 -6.92 -3.43 20.25
CA GLY A 578 -8.02 -4.18 20.85
C GLY A 578 -9.42 -3.73 20.47
N ILE A 579 -9.62 -2.48 20.04
CA ILE A 579 -10.95 -1.95 19.68
C ILE A 579 -10.95 -1.28 18.32
N ALA A 580 -10.21 -0.18 18.17
CA ALA A 580 -10.05 0.51 16.91
C ALA A 580 -8.92 1.55 17.03
N GLY A 581 -8.32 1.89 15.90
CA GLY A 581 -7.25 2.89 15.88
C GLY A 581 -7.01 3.47 14.50
N HIS A 582 -6.40 4.65 14.48
CA HIS A 582 -6.03 5.32 13.24
C HIS A 582 -4.82 4.62 12.61
N THR A 583 -4.79 4.56 11.29
CA THR A 583 -3.68 4.02 10.50
C THR A 583 -2.59 5.07 10.30
N PHE A 584 -1.33 4.63 10.14
CA PHE A 584 -0.18 5.46 9.77
C PHE A 584 0.15 6.63 10.72
N ILE A 585 -0.33 6.61 11.96
CA ILE A 585 -0.06 7.66 12.95
C ILE A 585 1.45 7.92 13.07
N GLY A 586 1.85 9.18 12.98
CA GLY A 586 3.24 9.63 13.12
C GLY A 586 4.10 9.48 11.86
N LEU A 587 3.59 8.89 10.78
CA LEU A 587 4.28 8.86 9.50
C LEU A 587 4.30 10.27 8.91
N HIS A 588 5.47 10.78 8.53
CA HIS A 588 5.57 12.11 7.95
C HIS A 588 4.92 12.15 6.55
N ARG A 589 4.23 13.25 6.21
CA ARG A 589 3.50 13.41 4.93
C ARG A 589 4.33 13.19 3.66
N ALA A 590 5.65 13.34 3.76
CA ALA A 590 6.60 13.16 2.65
C ALA A 590 7.14 11.72 2.54
N GLU A 591 6.84 10.87 3.52
CA GLU A 591 7.24 9.46 3.50
C GLU A 591 6.18 8.61 2.78
N ASN A 592 6.65 7.59 2.08
CA ASN A 592 5.75 6.59 1.51
C ASN A 592 5.19 5.70 2.61
N SER A 593 3.89 5.45 2.52
CA SER A 593 3.21 4.48 3.37
C SER A 593 3.25 3.09 2.74
N TYR A 594 2.83 2.07 3.51
CA TYR A 594 2.65 0.71 3.02
C TYR A 594 1.85 0.70 1.72
N PHE A 595 2.49 0.34 0.60
CA PHE A 595 1.93 0.35 -0.76
C PHE A 595 1.15 1.63 -1.11
N HIS A 596 1.64 2.80 -0.66
CA HIS A 596 1.01 4.12 -0.84
C HIS A 596 -0.43 4.23 -0.32
N ARG A 597 -0.89 3.32 0.56
CA ARG A 597 -2.26 3.33 1.08
C ARG A 597 -2.63 4.66 1.75
N ALA A 598 -1.77 5.26 2.57
CA ALA A 598 -2.09 6.55 3.20
C ALA A 598 -2.25 7.72 2.19
N MET A 599 -1.82 7.52 0.93
CA MET A 599 -1.89 8.50 -0.16
C MET A 599 -2.88 8.11 -1.25
N SER A 600 -3.65 7.03 -1.06
CA SER A 600 -4.63 6.52 -2.02
C SER A 600 -6.03 6.59 -1.42
N THR A 601 -7.00 7.06 -2.22
CA THR A 601 -8.42 6.97 -1.86
C THR A 601 -8.78 5.50 -1.67
N GLN A 602 -9.46 5.15 -0.57
CA GLN A 602 -9.84 3.76 -0.32
C GLN A 602 -10.96 3.64 0.71
N ASP A 603 -11.59 2.48 0.71
CA ASP A 603 -12.57 2.09 1.72
C ASP A 603 -11.88 1.71 3.04
N TYR A 604 -12.47 2.13 4.16
CA TYR A 604 -12.09 1.71 5.50
C TYR A 604 -13.34 1.43 6.34
N SER A 605 -13.18 0.74 7.48
CA SER A 605 -14.30 0.50 8.38
C SER A 605 -14.79 1.78 9.04
N ALA A 606 -13.90 2.75 9.25
CA ALA A 606 -14.27 4.04 9.79
C ALA A 606 -13.33 5.16 9.36
N VAL A 607 -13.86 6.37 9.44
CA VAL A 607 -13.12 7.64 9.40
C VAL A 607 -13.56 8.48 10.60
N THR A 608 -12.75 9.47 10.98
CA THR A 608 -13.04 10.27 12.18
C THR A 608 -13.97 11.44 11.92
N ALA A 609 -14.83 11.76 12.90
CA ALA A 609 -15.69 12.95 12.86
C ALA A 609 -14.92 14.28 13.00
N ALA A 610 -13.61 14.26 13.22
CA ALA A 610 -12.79 15.48 13.17
C ALA A 610 -12.84 16.16 11.80
N CYS A 611 -13.04 15.41 10.71
CA CYS A 611 -13.45 15.92 9.41
C CYS A 611 -14.06 14.79 8.56
N MET A 612 -15.39 14.70 8.54
CA MET A 612 -16.12 13.74 7.71
C MET A 612 -17.39 14.34 7.10
N MET A 613 -17.72 13.94 5.88
CA MET A 613 -18.93 14.32 5.18
C MET A 613 -19.89 13.14 5.06
N SER A 614 -21.20 13.39 5.16
CA SER A 614 -22.24 12.39 4.94
C SER A 614 -23.53 13.01 4.41
N LYS A 615 -24.39 12.20 3.77
CA LYS A 615 -25.74 12.61 3.36
C LYS A 615 -26.62 12.77 4.60
N LYS A 616 -27.31 13.90 4.73
CA LYS A 616 -28.22 14.15 5.87
C LYS A 616 -29.30 13.07 6.00
N ALA A 617 -29.91 12.68 4.88
CA ALA A 617 -30.95 11.65 4.87
C ALA A 617 -30.44 10.30 5.40
N LEU A 618 -29.22 9.89 5.03
CA LEU A 618 -28.61 8.66 5.51
C LEU A 618 -28.24 8.77 7.00
N PHE A 619 -27.71 9.91 7.43
CA PHE A 619 -27.42 10.17 8.84
C PHE A 619 -28.67 10.00 9.70
N GLU A 620 -29.80 10.55 9.27
CA GLU A 620 -31.10 10.41 9.94
C GLU A 620 -31.63 8.97 9.89
N GLU A 621 -31.51 8.30 8.73
CA GLU A 621 -31.95 6.91 8.52
C GLU A 621 -31.28 5.93 9.48
N VAL A 622 -29.96 6.05 9.67
CA VAL A 622 -29.19 5.14 10.53
C VAL A 622 -29.16 5.57 12.01
N GLY A 623 -29.86 6.65 12.36
CA GLY A 623 -29.99 7.13 13.74
C GLY A 623 -28.80 7.95 14.26
N GLY A 624 -28.00 8.55 13.39
CA GLY A 624 -26.91 9.47 13.73
C GLY A 624 -25.83 8.89 14.64
N PHE A 625 -25.16 9.75 15.41
CA PHE A 625 -24.17 9.32 16.40
C PHE A 625 -24.86 8.72 17.63
N SER A 626 -24.32 7.61 18.16
CA SER A 626 -24.86 6.99 19.38
C SER A 626 -24.49 7.79 20.62
N GLU A 627 -25.48 8.38 21.30
CA GLU A 627 -25.28 9.17 22.51
C GLU A 627 -24.75 8.34 23.71
N GLU A 628 -24.87 7.01 23.67
CA GLU A 628 -24.23 6.10 24.65
C GLU A 628 -22.69 6.11 24.58
N LEU A 629 -22.14 6.53 23.43
CA LEU A 629 -20.71 6.68 23.16
C LEU A 629 -20.40 8.19 23.21
N ALA A 630 -20.29 8.73 24.42
CA ALA A 630 -20.25 10.18 24.62
C ALA A 630 -18.98 10.84 24.06
N VAL A 631 -17.85 10.13 24.05
CA VAL A 631 -16.55 10.71 23.65
C VAL A 631 -15.77 9.84 22.67
N ALA A 632 -15.55 8.58 22.98
CA ALA A 632 -14.80 7.66 22.11
C ALA A 632 -15.74 6.82 21.26
N PHE A 633 -15.25 6.38 20.10
CA PHE A 633 -15.89 5.41 19.20
C PHE A 633 -17.25 5.81 18.60
N ASN A 634 -17.78 7.00 18.86
CA ASN A 634 -19.07 7.42 18.28
C ASN A 634 -19.02 7.56 16.75
N ASP A 635 -17.92 8.09 16.23
CA ASP A 635 -17.65 8.22 14.80
C ASP A 635 -17.47 6.85 14.13
N ILE A 636 -16.79 5.93 14.81
CA ILE A 636 -16.65 4.55 14.38
C ILE A 636 -18.00 3.84 14.36
N ASP A 637 -18.79 3.94 15.44
CA ASP A 637 -20.13 3.38 15.52
C ASP A 637 -21.05 3.92 14.42
N TYR A 638 -20.97 5.22 14.11
CA TYR A 638 -21.69 5.81 12.99
C TYR A 638 -21.25 5.21 11.64
N CYS A 639 -19.94 5.08 11.40
CA CYS A 639 -19.41 4.42 10.20
C CYS A 639 -19.88 2.96 10.09
N MET A 640 -19.90 2.21 11.19
CA MET A 640 -20.38 0.83 11.23
C MET A 640 -21.89 0.72 10.92
N LYS A 641 -22.71 1.67 11.40
CA LYS A 641 -24.14 1.73 11.03
C LYS A 641 -24.34 2.00 9.54
N VAL A 642 -23.56 2.93 8.98
CA VAL A 642 -23.58 3.24 7.54
C VAL A 642 -23.19 2.03 6.69
N GLN A 643 -22.14 1.30 7.09
CA GLN A 643 -21.77 0.04 6.43
C GLN A 643 -22.85 -1.03 6.55
N LYS A 644 -23.51 -1.15 7.72
CA LYS A 644 -24.65 -2.07 7.89
C LYS A 644 -25.84 -1.73 6.99
N ALA A 645 -25.98 -0.47 6.58
CA ALA A 645 -26.94 -0.03 5.56
C ALA A 645 -26.47 -0.27 4.11
N GLY A 646 -25.35 -0.97 3.92
CA GLY A 646 -24.81 -1.32 2.60
C GLY A 646 -24.12 -0.16 1.89
N LYS A 647 -23.62 0.83 2.63
CA LYS A 647 -22.92 2.01 2.10
C LYS A 647 -21.44 2.02 2.46
N LEU A 648 -20.62 2.54 1.55
CA LEU A 648 -19.17 2.66 1.73
C LEU A 648 -18.79 3.83 2.63
N VAL A 649 -17.68 3.65 3.33
CA VAL A 649 -16.99 4.68 4.11
C VAL A 649 -15.62 4.89 3.46
N VAL A 650 -15.46 6.03 2.78
CA VAL A 650 -14.31 6.28 1.91
C VAL A 650 -13.37 7.29 2.56
N TYR A 651 -12.11 6.92 2.72
CA TYR A 651 -11.04 7.85 3.06
C TYR A 651 -10.50 8.52 1.79
N ASN A 652 -10.41 9.86 1.79
CA ASN A 652 -9.85 10.63 0.69
C ASN A 652 -8.60 11.43 1.13
N PRO A 653 -7.39 11.07 0.64
CA PRO A 653 -6.15 11.75 1.00
C PRO A 653 -5.99 13.16 0.42
N TYR A 654 -6.82 13.53 -0.56
CA TYR A 654 -6.80 14.83 -1.24
C TYR A 654 -7.62 15.90 -0.49
N ALA A 655 -8.57 15.47 0.35
CA ALA A 655 -9.16 16.32 1.37
C ALA A 655 -8.19 16.41 2.56
N LEU A 656 -7.41 17.50 2.64
CA LEU A 656 -6.27 17.61 3.55
C LEU A 656 -6.39 18.82 4.49
N LEU A 657 -6.28 18.57 5.80
CA LEU A 657 -6.30 19.58 6.85
C LEU A 657 -5.25 19.25 7.93
N TYR A 658 -4.82 20.26 8.68
CA TYR A 658 -4.24 20.04 9.99
C TYR A 658 -5.36 19.86 11.02
N HIS A 659 -5.10 19.06 12.05
CA HIS A 659 -5.96 18.95 13.24
C HIS A 659 -5.07 19.01 14.48
N TYR A 660 -5.26 20.04 15.30
CA TYR A 660 -4.37 20.37 16.42
C TYR A 660 -4.70 19.65 17.73
N GLU A 661 -5.20 18.42 17.61
CA GLU A 661 -5.72 17.53 18.65
C GLU A 661 -5.04 17.68 20.02
N SER A 662 -5.85 17.50 21.08
CA SER A 662 -5.49 17.66 22.50
C SER A 662 -5.38 19.11 23.00
N LYS A 663 -5.40 20.13 22.11
CA LYS A 663 -5.49 21.54 22.57
C LYS A 663 -6.81 21.85 23.26
N SER A 664 -7.92 21.32 22.76
CA SER A 664 -9.27 21.58 23.29
C SER A 664 -9.72 20.64 24.42
N ARG A 665 -9.19 19.40 24.45
CA ARG A 665 -9.67 18.32 25.34
C ARG A 665 -8.71 17.92 26.49
N GLY A 666 -7.41 18.13 26.33
CA GLY A 666 -6.39 17.54 27.20
C GLY A 666 -6.26 16.01 27.07
N LEU A 667 -5.33 15.41 27.81
CA LEU A 667 -5.06 13.95 27.79
C LEU A 667 -6.17 13.13 28.48
N GLU A 668 -6.23 11.83 28.20
CA GLU A 668 -7.10 10.86 28.90
C GLU A 668 -6.39 10.29 30.15
N ASP A 669 -6.22 11.12 31.16
CA ASP A 669 -5.35 10.83 32.32
C ASP A 669 -6.05 10.86 33.68
N THR A 670 -7.34 11.24 33.74
CA THR A 670 -8.10 11.21 35.01
C THR A 670 -8.83 9.87 35.20
N PRO A 671 -9.01 9.39 36.44
CA PRO A 671 -9.74 8.15 36.73
C PRO A 671 -11.13 8.08 36.08
N GLU A 672 -11.86 9.20 36.08
CA GLU A 672 -13.21 9.28 35.50
C GLU A 672 -13.18 9.15 33.97
N LYS A 673 -12.15 9.69 33.31
CA LYS A 673 -11.97 9.56 31.86
C LYS A 673 -11.63 8.12 31.48
N VAL A 674 -10.78 7.46 32.26
CA VAL A 674 -10.42 6.05 32.07
C VAL A 674 -11.64 5.15 32.28
N GLU A 675 -12.42 5.38 33.34
CA GLU A 675 -13.65 4.62 33.60
C GLU A 675 -14.69 4.79 32.48
N ARG A 676 -14.89 6.03 32.00
CA ARG A 676 -15.72 6.30 30.81
C ARG A 676 -15.20 5.54 29.59
N PHE A 677 -13.91 5.64 29.31
CA PHE A 677 -13.30 4.99 28.14
C PHE A 677 -13.50 3.47 28.19
N ASN A 678 -13.27 2.83 29.33
CA ASN A 678 -13.52 1.40 29.53
C ASN A 678 -15.00 1.02 29.35
N ARG A 679 -15.93 1.88 29.79
CA ARG A 679 -17.36 1.68 29.55
C ARG A 679 -17.70 1.76 28.05
N GLU A 680 -17.15 2.74 27.33
CA GLU A 680 -17.37 2.91 25.90
C GLU A 680 -16.74 1.78 25.07
N ILE A 681 -15.57 1.26 25.49
CA ILE A 681 -14.97 0.03 24.97
C ILE A 681 -15.97 -1.13 25.07
N LYS A 682 -16.57 -1.33 26.24
CA LYS A 682 -17.54 -2.41 26.48
C LYS A 682 -18.77 -2.25 25.58
N ILE A 683 -19.35 -1.06 25.52
CA ILE A 683 -20.52 -0.77 24.67
C ILE A 683 -20.20 -1.07 23.20
N PHE A 684 -19.06 -0.59 22.69
CA PHE A 684 -18.65 -0.83 21.30
C PHE A 684 -18.46 -2.32 21.03
N SER A 685 -17.79 -3.04 21.95
CA SER A 685 -17.54 -4.48 21.81
C SER A 685 -18.82 -5.31 21.81
N GLU A 686 -19.80 -4.92 22.62
CA GLU A 686 -21.12 -5.58 22.67
C GLU A 686 -21.96 -5.27 21.43
N LYS A 687 -21.83 -4.07 20.85
CA LYS A 687 -22.55 -3.68 19.61
C LYS A 687 -21.96 -4.32 18.36
N TRP A 688 -20.63 -4.44 18.27
CA TRP A 688 -19.92 -4.86 17.07
C TRP A 688 -18.99 -6.07 17.29
N PRO A 689 -19.48 -7.19 17.87
CA PRO A 689 -18.63 -8.32 18.22
C PRO A 689 -18.07 -9.05 16.99
N GLU A 690 -18.81 -9.07 15.88
CA GLU A 690 -18.43 -9.85 14.69
C GLU A 690 -17.19 -9.30 14.00
N ILE A 691 -17.04 -7.98 13.83
CA ILE A 691 -15.85 -7.39 13.20
C ILE A 691 -14.61 -7.54 14.10
N LEU A 692 -14.77 -7.46 15.42
CA LEU A 692 -13.66 -7.70 16.37
C LEU A 692 -13.21 -9.16 16.35
N LYS A 693 -14.15 -10.09 16.17
CA LYS A 693 -13.90 -11.53 16.12
C LYS A 693 -13.31 -11.97 14.78
N ASN A 694 -13.89 -11.52 13.67
CA ASN A 694 -13.56 -11.99 12.33
C ASN A 694 -12.40 -11.18 11.70
N GLY A 695 -12.11 -9.99 12.24
CA GLY A 695 -11.13 -9.06 11.69
C GLY A 695 -11.78 -8.00 10.80
N ASP A 696 -11.09 -6.87 10.66
CA ASP A 696 -11.49 -5.78 9.77
C ASP A 696 -11.19 -6.16 8.31
N PRO A 697 -12.17 -6.14 7.39
CA PRO A 697 -11.98 -6.54 5.99
C PRO A 697 -10.96 -5.67 5.24
N TYR A 698 -10.75 -4.43 5.68
CA TYR A 698 -9.79 -3.52 5.04
C TYR A 698 -8.37 -3.67 5.59
N TYR A 699 -8.13 -4.64 6.47
CA TYR A 699 -6.82 -4.92 7.08
C TYR A 699 -6.45 -6.41 6.98
N ASN A 700 -5.29 -6.71 6.39
CA ASN A 700 -4.90 -8.09 6.14
C ASN A 700 -4.53 -8.82 7.45
N PRO A 701 -5.00 -10.08 7.66
CA PRO A 701 -4.76 -10.83 8.90
C PRO A 701 -3.30 -11.22 9.16
N ASN A 702 -2.41 -11.09 8.16
CA ASN A 702 -0.96 -11.30 8.30
C ASN A 702 -0.25 -10.10 8.97
N LEU A 703 -0.92 -8.95 9.06
CA LEU A 703 -0.40 -7.73 9.65
C LEU A 703 -0.79 -7.61 11.13
N THR A 704 0.09 -7.01 11.94
CA THR A 704 -0.11 -6.88 13.39
C THR A 704 -1.18 -5.85 13.71
N LEU A 705 -2.00 -6.12 14.73
CA LEU A 705 -2.96 -5.14 15.27
C LEU A 705 -2.36 -4.26 16.37
N ARG A 706 -1.06 -4.44 16.69
CA ARG A 706 -0.35 -3.74 17.78
C ARG A 706 0.28 -2.43 17.36
N LYS A 707 0.51 -2.25 16.05
CA LYS A 707 1.17 -1.08 15.47
C LYS A 707 0.37 -0.62 14.27
N SER A 708 0.21 0.69 14.12
CA SER A 708 -0.54 1.33 13.02
C SER A 708 0.26 1.44 11.71
N ASN A 709 1.44 0.81 11.62
CA ASN A 709 2.38 0.94 10.52
C ASN A 709 2.37 -0.24 9.53
N PHE A 710 1.36 -1.12 9.58
CA PHE A 710 1.22 -2.26 8.66
C PHE A 710 2.42 -3.22 8.73
N ALA A 711 3.04 -3.36 9.90
CA ALA A 711 4.10 -4.34 10.12
C ALA A 711 3.54 -5.77 10.15
N LEU A 712 4.39 -6.74 9.81
CA LEU A 712 4.07 -8.17 9.94
C LEU A 712 3.77 -8.56 11.38
N ARG A 713 2.89 -9.56 11.56
CA ARG A 713 2.72 -10.23 12.86
C ARG A 713 4.02 -10.92 13.29
N ASP A 714 4.35 -10.76 14.57
CA ASP A 714 5.34 -11.60 15.23
C ASP A 714 4.68 -12.94 15.57
N LEU A 715 4.87 -13.95 14.72
CA LEU A 715 4.20 -15.25 14.82
C LEU A 715 4.56 -16.03 16.10
N LYS A 716 5.59 -15.60 16.85
CA LYS A 716 5.91 -16.15 18.18
C LYS A 716 4.98 -15.60 19.27
N LYS A 717 4.28 -14.49 19.01
CA LYS A 717 3.40 -13.79 19.94
C LYS A 717 1.94 -13.72 19.48
N GLU A 718 1.70 -13.73 18.18
CA GLU A 718 0.39 -13.48 17.57
C GLU A 718 0.15 -14.47 16.43
N LYS A 719 -0.92 -15.27 16.49
CA LYS A 719 -1.29 -16.12 15.35
C LYS A 719 -1.91 -15.27 14.23
N ILE A 720 -1.82 -15.74 12.99
CA ILE A 720 -2.50 -15.12 11.84
C ILE A 720 -4.01 -15.12 12.11
N GLY A 721 -4.65 -13.96 11.90
CA GLY A 721 -6.08 -13.78 12.13
C GLY A 721 -6.50 -13.80 13.61
N GLU A 722 -5.59 -13.95 14.56
CA GLU A 722 -5.94 -13.86 15.99
C GLU A 722 -6.36 -12.43 16.33
N PRO A 723 -7.56 -12.23 16.92
CA PRO A 723 -7.97 -10.93 17.44
C PRO A 723 -6.99 -10.44 18.51
N TYR A 724 -6.89 -9.12 18.64
CA TYR A 724 -6.11 -8.54 19.73
C TYR A 724 -6.80 -8.85 21.07
N LYS A 725 -6.06 -9.42 22.02
CA LYS A 725 -6.56 -9.66 23.38
C LYS A 725 -6.36 -8.40 24.22
N LEU A 726 -7.46 -7.75 24.57
CA LEU A 726 -7.47 -6.71 25.60
C LEU A 726 -7.33 -7.37 26.97
N ASP A 727 -6.28 -7.02 27.70
CA ASP A 727 -6.24 -7.26 29.14
C ASP A 727 -7.09 -6.15 29.80
N ILE A 728 -8.40 -6.37 29.91
CA ILE A 728 -9.37 -5.43 30.54
C ILE A 728 -9.39 -5.62 32.05
#